data_AF-A0A8C0HAG8-F1
#
_entry.id   AF-A0A8C0HAG8-F1
#
_cell.length_a   1.000
_cell.length_b   1.000
_cell.length_c   1.000
_cell.angle_alpha   90.00
_cell.angle_beta   90.00
_cell.angle_gamma   90.00
#
_symmetry.space_group_name_H-M   'P 1'
#
loop_
_entity.id
_entity.type
_entity.pdbx_description
1 polymer ?
#
loop_
_entity_poly.entity_id
_entity_poly.type
_entity_poly.pdbx_seq_one_letter_code
_entity_poly.pdbx_strand_id
1 'polypeptide(L)'
;MQSVTERKEYLFSGQKILICFFFLFTLLGRDNLCKCGYSKSQHIEGTQVNNTEKWSYRKHTKELPTDAFGDIQFENLGKRGKYIRLSYDTDSEMLYDLMTQHWHLKNPNLVISITGGAKNFALKPRMRKIFSRLIYIAQSKGAWIFTGGTHYGLMKYIGEVVRDNTISRSSEENVVAIGIAAWGMISNRDSLIRSSDTEGYYSAHYIMDDLKRDPLYCLDNNHTHLLLVDNGTHGHPAIEAKLRTQLEKYISERVIPDSNYGGKIPIVCFTQGGGKETLKAINVAIKSKIPCIVVEGSGQIADVIASLVEAEGTLASSSVKERLLRYLPRTVSRLTEEETESWIRWIKEILENPHLLTVIEIEEAGDEIVSNAISFALYKAFSTNEQDKDNWNGQLQLLLEWNQLDLASDEIFTNDRRWESADLEDVMFIALIKDRPKFVRLFLENGLNLRKFLSKEVLTELFSNNFSSLVFKNLQIAKNSYNDALLTFVWKMVEDFRRGIKKEDKNSKDETEIWLLDETSITRHLLQALFIWSVLQNKKELSKVIWEQTRGCILAALGASKLLKSLAKVKNDINAAGESEELANEYETRAVELFSECYSSDEELAEQLLTYSCEAWGGSNCLELAVEAKDQQFIAQPGVQWYMNGNKYFSDLWNIMDTLGIFCFITGIIFRLRSSNESSWYSGRVIFCLDYIIFTLRLIHIFTVSRNLGPKIIMLQRMMIDIFFFLFLFGVWMVAFGVARQGILRKNEYRWEWIFRSVIYEPYLAMFGQYPDDIDGTTYNFDRCTFSGNESKPLCVELDANNHPRFPEWITIPLVCIYMLSTNILLVNLLVAMFGYTVGSVQENNDQVWKFQRYFLVQEYGSRLTIPFPFVIFAYIYMVMKKCFKCCCKTECKEPSICCSKYEDNETLAWEAVMKENYLVKINSKANDSSEEYVCFFSLLYS
;
A
#
# COMPACT_ATOMS: atom_id res chain seq x y z
N MET A 1 -19.03 -37.42 -13.13
CA MET A 1 -17.67 -37.64 -13.69
C MET A 1 -17.71 -38.40 -15.02
N GLN A 2 -18.52 -39.44 -15.19
CA GLN A 2 -18.70 -40.17 -16.47
C GLN A 2 -19.34 -39.33 -17.61
N SER A 3 -20.21 -38.35 -17.32
CA SER A 3 -20.87 -37.52 -18.33
C SER A 3 -19.97 -36.45 -18.99
N VAL A 4 -18.82 -36.13 -18.38
CA VAL A 4 -17.86 -35.14 -18.91
C VAL A 4 -16.87 -35.81 -19.87
N THR A 5 -16.55 -37.08 -19.65
CA THR A 5 -15.71 -37.90 -20.54
C THR A 5 -16.44 -38.27 -21.84
N GLU A 6 -17.73 -38.59 -21.79
CA GLU A 6 -18.52 -38.89 -23.00
C GLU A 6 -18.72 -37.66 -23.91
N ARG A 7 -18.93 -36.46 -23.33
CA ARG A 7 -18.97 -35.21 -24.12
C ARG A 7 -17.63 -34.87 -24.78
N LYS A 8 -16.50 -35.27 -24.18
CA LYS A 8 -15.16 -35.05 -24.76
C LYS A 8 -15.00 -35.87 -26.04
N GLU A 9 -15.32 -37.16 -26.03
CA GLU A 9 -15.23 -38.00 -27.23
C GLU A 9 -16.21 -37.58 -28.35
N TYR A 10 -17.38 -37.07 -27.99
CA TYR A 10 -18.38 -36.63 -28.98
C TYR A 10 -17.96 -35.36 -29.75
N LEU A 11 -17.28 -34.39 -29.12
CA LEU A 11 -16.80 -33.18 -29.81
C LEU A 11 -15.51 -33.44 -30.60
N PHE A 12 -14.61 -34.28 -30.09
CA PHE A 12 -13.37 -34.64 -30.78
C PHE A 12 -13.60 -35.63 -31.95
N SER A 13 -14.68 -36.42 -31.93
CA SER A 13 -15.11 -37.21 -33.11
C SER A 13 -15.75 -36.35 -34.22
N GLY A 14 -16.19 -35.13 -33.89
CA GLY A 14 -16.70 -34.15 -34.86
C GLY A 14 -15.61 -33.37 -35.59
N GLN A 15 -14.36 -33.37 -35.09
CA GLN A 15 -13.26 -32.71 -35.77
C GLN A 15 -12.71 -33.55 -36.90
N LYS A 16 -12.39 -32.89 -38.01
CA LYS A 16 -11.99 -33.53 -39.24
C LYS A 16 -10.52 -33.25 -39.56
N ILE A 17 -9.84 -34.20 -40.19
CA ILE A 17 -8.51 -34.10 -40.80
C ILE A 17 -8.64 -34.34 -42.30
N LEU A 18 -7.68 -33.84 -43.08
CA LEU A 18 -7.67 -33.98 -44.53
C LEU A 18 -6.56 -34.95 -44.94
N ILE A 19 -6.92 -36.03 -45.64
CA ILE A 19 -5.95 -36.96 -46.22
C ILE A 19 -6.05 -36.92 -47.74
N CYS A 20 -4.90 -36.85 -48.43
CA CYS A 20 -4.86 -36.86 -49.89
C CYS A 20 -5.33 -38.22 -50.44
N PHE A 21 -6.44 -38.21 -51.17
CA PHE A 21 -7.09 -39.39 -51.74
C PHE A 21 -6.80 -39.59 -53.23
N PHE A 22 -6.22 -38.59 -53.91
CA PHE A 22 -5.78 -38.68 -55.30
C PHE A 22 -4.25 -38.70 -55.40
N PHE A 23 -3.70 -39.56 -56.26
CA PHE A 23 -2.27 -39.60 -56.55
C PHE A 23 -1.99 -38.88 -57.87
N LEU A 24 -1.25 -37.78 -57.79
CA LEU A 24 -0.86 -36.94 -58.93
C LEU A 24 0.67 -36.94 -59.07
N PHE A 25 1.19 -37.34 -60.23
CA PHE A 25 2.63 -37.34 -60.48
C PHE A 25 3.23 -35.92 -60.54
N THR A 26 4.42 -35.78 -59.97
CA THR A 26 5.23 -34.56 -60.05
C THR A 26 6.08 -34.60 -61.34
N LEU A 27 6.17 -33.48 -62.09
CA LEU A 27 6.85 -33.41 -63.40
C LEU A 27 8.39 -33.56 -63.34
N LEU A 28 8.98 -33.54 -62.15
CA LEU A 28 10.41 -33.79 -61.93
C LEU A 28 10.63 -35.28 -61.67
N GLY A 29 10.97 -36.01 -62.74
CA GLY A 29 10.94 -37.47 -62.84
C GLY A 29 11.98 -38.27 -62.06
N ARG A 30 12.14 -38.06 -60.75
CA ARG A 30 12.72 -39.05 -59.83
C ARG A 30 12.00 -38.94 -58.49
N ASP A 31 11.31 -40.03 -58.14
CA ASP A 31 10.68 -40.37 -56.84
C ASP A 31 9.16 -40.57 -56.92
N ASN A 32 8.69 -41.65 -56.27
CA ASN A 32 7.28 -42.06 -56.13
C ASN A 32 6.45 -41.09 -55.26
N LEU A 33 6.66 -39.78 -55.44
CA LEU A 33 6.08 -38.70 -54.66
C LEU A 33 4.89 -38.09 -55.41
N CYS A 34 3.76 -38.03 -54.72
CA CYS A 34 2.59 -37.29 -55.17
C CYS A 34 2.85 -35.77 -55.09
N LYS A 35 2.10 -34.96 -55.85
CA LYS A 35 2.07 -33.50 -55.71
C LYS A 35 1.71 -33.00 -54.30
N CYS A 36 1.16 -33.86 -53.43
CA CYS A 36 0.95 -33.55 -52.01
C CYS A 36 2.18 -33.80 -51.12
N GLY A 37 3.29 -34.32 -51.65
CA GLY A 37 4.53 -34.59 -50.91
C GLY A 37 4.57 -35.95 -50.18
N TYR A 38 3.50 -36.74 -50.23
CA TYR A 38 3.45 -38.09 -49.69
C TYR A 38 3.89 -39.14 -50.73
N SER A 39 4.49 -40.24 -50.26
CA SER A 39 4.83 -41.37 -51.12
C SER A 39 3.60 -42.21 -51.44
N LYS A 40 3.62 -42.96 -52.56
CA LYS A 40 2.50 -43.82 -52.97
C LYS A 40 2.06 -44.83 -51.90
N SER A 41 2.97 -45.32 -51.06
CA SER A 41 2.67 -46.25 -49.96
C SER A 41 1.99 -45.60 -48.76
N GLN A 42 1.99 -44.27 -48.66
CA GLN A 42 1.36 -43.49 -47.58
C GLN A 42 -0.05 -43.00 -47.96
N HIS A 43 -0.54 -43.33 -49.15
CA HIS A 43 -1.93 -43.08 -49.56
C HIS A 43 -2.84 -44.26 -49.19
N ILE A 44 -4.10 -43.98 -48.89
CA ILE A 44 -5.13 -44.98 -48.55
C ILE A 44 -5.39 -45.90 -49.75
N GLU A 45 -5.58 -47.21 -49.51
CA GLU A 45 -5.95 -48.21 -50.52
C GLU A 45 -7.24 -47.79 -51.26
N GLY A 46 -7.18 -47.65 -52.59
CA GLY A 46 -8.29 -47.16 -53.43
C GLY A 46 -8.06 -45.79 -54.11
N THR A 47 -6.83 -45.29 -54.10
CA THR A 47 -6.43 -43.99 -54.67
C THR A 47 -6.67 -43.91 -56.20
N GLN A 48 -7.43 -42.92 -56.67
CA GLN A 48 -7.55 -42.65 -58.12
C GLN A 48 -6.28 -41.92 -58.63
N VAL A 49 -5.71 -42.42 -59.74
CA VAL A 49 -4.49 -41.88 -60.36
C VAL A 49 -4.88 -40.99 -61.52
N ASN A 50 -4.56 -39.69 -61.44
CA ASN A 50 -4.80 -38.71 -62.50
C ASN A 50 -3.51 -37.95 -62.80
N ASN A 51 -3.19 -37.73 -64.10
CA ASN A 51 -1.88 -37.22 -64.52
C ASN A 51 -1.86 -35.75 -64.97
N THR A 52 -3.02 -35.13 -65.23
CA THR A 52 -3.08 -33.84 -65.94
C THR A 52 -3.56 -32.64 -65.11
N GLU A 53 -4.04 -32.84 -63.89
CA GLU A 53 -4.64 -31.75 -63.09
C GLU A 53 -3.63 -31.05 -62.16
N LYS A 54 -3.91 -29.77 -61.83
CA LYS A 54 -3.21 -29.05 -60.75
C LYS A 54 -3.77 -29.54 -59.40
N TRP A 55 -2.88 -29.89 -58.48
CA TRP A 55 -3.28 -30.35 -57.15
C TRP A 55 -3.98 -29.22 -56.38
N SER A 56 -5.09 -29.55 -55.74
CA SER A 56 -5.92 -28.64 -54.94
C SER A 56 -6.55 -29.42 -53.80
N TYR A 57 -6.41 -28.95 -52.56
CA TYR A 57 -6.90 -29.68 -51.39
C TYR A 57 -8.38 -30.06 -51.51
N ARG A 58 -9.28 -29.11 -51.84
CA ARG A 58 -10.74 -29.34 -51.96
C ARG A 58 -11.18 -30.50 -52.87
N LYS A 59 -10.41 -30.81 -53.91
CA LYS A 59 -10.74 -31.88 -54.88
C LYS A 59 -10.01 -33.19 -54.61
N HIS A 60 -8.83 -33.10 -54.00
CA HIS A 60 -7.87 -34.20 -53.94
C HIS A 60 -7.69 -34.74 -52.52
N THR A 61 -8.30 -34.13 -51.50
CA THR A 61 -8.32 -34.62 -50.12
C THR A 61 -9.71 -35.05 -49.69
N LYS A 62 -9.78 -35.98 -48.73
CA LYS A 62 -11.02 -36.43 -48.09
C LYS A 62 -10.96 -36.12 -46.59
N GLU A 63 -12.08 -35.69 -46.03
CA GLU A 63 -12.23 -35.46 -44.60
C GLU A 63 -12.43 -36.77 -43.83
N LEU A 64 -11.68 -36.96 -42.74
CA LEU A 64 -11.75 -38.10 -41.81
C LEU A 64 -11.77 -37.57 -40.37
N PRO A 65 -12.25 -38.32 -39.36
CA PRO A 65 -12.16 -37.88 -37.97
C PRO A 65 -10.71 -37.72 -37.50
N THR A 66 -10.46 -36.79 -36.57
CA THR A 66 -9.12 -36.55 -36.01
C THR A 66 -8.59 -37.74 -35.22
N ASP A 67 -7.37 -38.14 -35.53
CA ASP A 67 -6.62 -39.26 -34.93
C ASP A 67 -5.55 -38.81 -33.92
N ALA A 68 -5.19 -37.52 -33.92
CA ALA A 68 -4.11 -36.97 -33.11
C ALA A 68 -4.61 -35.82 -32.21
N PHE A 69 -4.86 -36.14 -30.95
CA PHE A 69 -5.25 -35.20 -29.91
C PHE A 69 -4.91 -35.75 -28.52
N GLY A 70 -4.62 -34.87 -27.57
CA GLY A 70 -4.36 -35.26 -26.18
C GLY A 70 -3.32 -34.37 -25.51
N ASP A 71 -2.64 -34.93 -24.52
CA ASP A 71 -1.53 -34.26 -23.85
C ASP A 71 -0.20 -34.71 -24.48
N ILE A 72 0.74 -33.80 -24.66
CA ILE A 72 2.09 -34.05 -25.18
C ILE A 72 3.10 -33.92 -24.03
N GLN A 73 3.94 -34.94 -23.86
CA GLN A 73 5.02 -34.95 -22.88
C GLN A 73 6.37 -35.02 -23.62
N PHE A 74 7.21 -34.04 -23.37
CA PHE A 74 8.58 -33.99 -23.89
C PHE A 74 9.53 -34.70 -22.91
N GLU A 75 10.35 -35.64 -23.40
CA GLU A 75 11.17 -36.53 -22.55
C GLU A 75 12.13 -35.80 -21.59
N ASN A 76 12.63 -34.62 -21.97
CA ASN A 76 13.73 -33.98 -21.25
C ASN A 76 13.30 -33.08 -20.07
N LEU A 77 12.01 -32.74 -19.90
CA LEU A 77 11.60 -31.68 -18.97
C LEU A 77 10.32 -31.96 -18.15
N GLY A 78 9.63 -33.09 -18.36
CA GLY A 78 8.43 -33.46 -17.59
C GLY A 78 7.22 -32.50 -17.74
N LYS A 79 7.34 -31.44 -18.53
CA LYS A 79 6.25 -30.50 -18.84
C LYS A 79 5.24 -31.17 -19.78
N ARG A 80 3.95 -31.00 -19.46
CA ARG A 80 2.82 -31.44 -20.28
C ARG A 80 2.24 -30.25 -21.02
N GLY A 81 2.11 -30.36 -22.34
CA GLY A 81 1.31 -29.45 -23.17
C GLY A 81 0.02 -30.14 -23.63
N LYS A 82 -0.94 -29.38 -24.13
CA LYS A 82 -2.10 -29.95 -24.84
C LYS A 82 -1.92 -29.76 -26.34
N TYR A 83 -2.29 -30.74 -27.15
CA TYR A 83 -2.22 -30.60 -28.61
C TYR A 83 -3.44 -31.18 -29.30
N ILE A 84 -3.73 -30.66 -30.48
CA ILE A 84 -4.79 -31.15 -31.34
C ILE A 84 -4.48 -30.93 -32.82
N ARG A 85 -4.76 -31.94 -33.63
CA ARG A 85 -4.71 -31.87 -35.09
C ARG A 85 -6.05 -31.39 -35.65
N LEU A 86 -6.01 -30.44 -36.57
CA LEU A 86 -7.17 -29.72 -37.10
C LEU A 86 -7.12 -29.68 -38.62
N SER A 87 -8.29 -29.71 -39.27
CA SER A 87 -8.40 -29.43 -40.71
C SER A 87 -8.12 -27.95 -41.01
N TYR A 88 -7.54 -27.70 -42.18
CA TYR A 88 -7.30 -26.39 -42.76
C TYR A 88 -8.53 -25.46 -42.82
N ASP A 89 -9.75 -26.02 -42.91
CA ASP A 89 -11.01 -25.27 -43.04
C ASP A 89 -11.89 -25.36 -41.76
N THR A 90 -11.31 -25.66 -40.59
CA THR A 90 -12.06 -25.73 -39.32
C THR A 90 -12.61 -24.36 -38.92
N ASP A 91 -13.86 -24.31 -38.45
CA ASP A 91 -14.53 -23.07 -38.01
C ASP A 91 -13.89 -22.47 -36.74
N SER A 92 -13.69 -21.15 -36.75
CA SER A 92 -13.03 -20.42 -35.66
C SER A 92 -13.85 -20.37 -34.36
N GLU A 93 -15.18 -20.45 -34.45
CA GLU A 93 -16.08 -20.53 -33.29
C GLU A 93 -15.84 -21.82 -32.50
N MET A 94 -15.78 -22.96 -33.19
CA MET A 94 -15.49 -24.25 -32.55
C MET A 94 -14.11 -24.27 -31.89
N LEU A 95 -13.11 -23.64 -32.52
CA LEU A 95 -11.77 -23.52 -31.95
C LEU A 95 -11.75 -22.69 -30.66
N TYR A 96 -12.50 -21.60 -30.63
CA TYR A 96 -12.59 -20.77 -29.43
C TYR A 96 -13.30 -21.48 -28.28
N ASP A 97 -14.40 -22.17 -28.57
CA ASP A 97 -15.14 -22.94 -27.57
C ASP A 97 -14.31 -24.13 -27.05
N LEU A 98 -13.49 -24.74 -27.91
CA LEU A 98 -12.49 -25.73 -27.49
C LEU A 98 -11.49 -25.14 -26.49
N MET A 99 -10.94 -23.96 -26.76
CA MET A 99 -9.97 -23.31 -25.88
C MET A 99 -10.59 -22.95 -24.52
N THR A 100 -11.79 -22.38 -24.52
CA THR A 100 -12.44 -21.86 -23.30
C THR A 100 -13.17 -22.95 -22.50
N GLN A 101 -14.00 -23.76 -23.15
CA GLN A 101 -14.84 -24.75 -22.47
C GLN A 101 -14.08 -26.07 -22.18
N HIS A 102 -13.24 -26.54 -23.12
CA HIS A 102 -12.57 -27.84 -22.97
C HIS A 102 -11.18 -27.75 -22.37
N TRP A 103 -10.38 -26.76 -22.79
CA TRP A 103 -9.07 -26.54 -22.20
C TRP A 103 -9.13 -25.73 -20.91
N HIS A 104 -10.29 -25.16 -20.58
CA HIS A 104 -10.53 -24.32 -19.40
C HIS A 104 -9.62 -23.09 -19.35
N LEU A 105 -9.29 -22.53 -20.53
CA LEU A 105 -8.58 -21.27 -20.60
C LEU A 105 -9.51 -20.13 -20.24
N LYS A 106 -9.06 -19.26 -19.33
CA LYS A 106 -9.74 -17.98 -19.07
C LYS A 106 -9.73 -17.14 -20.34
N ASN A 107 -10.81 -16.37 -20.55
CA ASN A 107 -10.88 -15.43 -21.68
C ASN A 107 -9.71 -14.42 -21.58
N PRO A 108 -9.01 -14.14 -22.70
CA PRO A 108 -7.89 -13.21 -22.70
C PRO A 108 -8.39 -11.77 -22.63
N ASN A 109 -7.69 -10.92 -21.88
CA ASN A 109 -7.89 -9.46 -21.94
C ASN A 109 -7.20 -8.81 -23.15
N LEU A 110 -6.23 -9.53 -23.75
CA LEU A 110 -5.42 -9.09 -24.89
C LEU A 110 -4.89 -10.33 -25.62
N VAL A 111 -4.80 -10.28 -26.94
CA VAL A 111 -4.07 -11.29 -27.73
C VAL A 111 -2.87 -10.66 -28.41
N ILE A 112 -1.69 -11.25 -28.19
CA ILE A 112 -0.44 -10.83 -28.81
C ILE A 112 -0.05 -11.87 -29.86
N SER A 113 -0.20 -11.50 -31.13
CA SER A 113 0.15 -12.34 -32.27
C SER A 113 1.57 -12.05 -32.72
N ILE A 114 2.51 -12.96 -32.42
CA ILE A 114 3.91 -12.78 -32.79
C ILE A 114 4.19 -13.44 -34.14
N THR A 115 4.66 -12.65 -35.09
CA THR A 115 5.06 -13.12 -36.43
C THR A 115 6.50 -12.71 -36.71
N GLY A 116 7.27 -13.57 -37.36
CA GLY A 116 8.68 -13.29 -37.64
C GLY A 116 9.38 -14.37 -38.45
N GLY A 117 10.71 -14.27 -38.50
CA GLY A 117 11.54 -15.19 -39.29
C GLY A 117 11.56 -16.62 -38.74
N ALA A 118 11.16 -17.59 -39.56
CA ALA A 118 11.22 -19.02 -39.25
C ALA A 118 12.63 -19.65 -39.38
N LYS A 119 13.60 -18.92 -39.95
CA LYS A 119 14.99 -19.39 -40.08
C LYS A 119 15.75 -19.11 -38.79
N ASN A 120 16.67 -20.00 -38.40
CA ASN A 120 17.55 -19.76 -37.25
C ASN A 120 18.48 -18.56 -37.52
N PHE A 121 18.46 -17.59 -36.62
CA PHE A 121 19.36 -16.43 -36.59
C PHE A 121 19.78 -16.17 -35.15
N ALA A 122 20.95 -15.55 -34.94
CA ALA A 122 21.40 -15.16 -33.61
C ALA A 122 20.67 -13.87 -33.20
N LEU A 123 19.88 -13.93 -32.11
CA LEU A 123 19.16 -12.77 -31.60
C LEU A 123 20.14 -11.86 -30.83
N LYS A 124 20.12 -10.55 -31.12
CA LYS A 124 20.88 -9.55 -30.34
C LYS A 124 20.39 -9.58 -28.87
N PRO A 125 21.28 -9.46 -27.85
CA PRO A 125 20.87 -9.49 -26.44
C PRO A 125 19.78 -8.47 -26.06
N ARG A 126 19.83 -7.25 -26.63
CA ARG A 126 18.81 -6.21 -26.41
C ARG A 126 17.41 -6.64 -26.88
N MET A 127 17.32 -7.35 -28.01
CA MET A 127 16.05 -7.89 -28.50
C MET A 127 15.48 -8.97 -27.58
N ARG A 128 16.34 -9.79 -26.96
CA ARG A 128 15.89 -10.77 -25.96
C ARG A 128 15.23 -10.08 -24.76
N LYS A 129 15.73 -8.91 -24.35
CA LYS A 129 15.12 -8.09 -23.28
C LYS A 129 13.70 -7.64 -23.65
N ILE A 130 13.48 -7.21 -24.89
CA ILE A 130 12.14 -6.83 -25.39
C ILE A 130 11.16 -8.01 -25.29
N PHE A 131 11.57 -9.22 -25.71
CA PHE A 131 10.70 -10.41 -25.59
C PHE A 131 10.46 -10.86 -24.16
N SER A 132 11.47 -10.75 -23.29
CA SER A 132 11.30 -10.99 -21.85
C SER A 132 10.26 -10.05 -21.25
N ARG A 133 10.30 -8.78 -21.63
CA ARG A 133 9.31 -7.78 -21.21
C ARG A 133 7.93 -8.04 -21.81
N LEU A 134 7.84 -8.41 -23.09
CA LEU A 134 6.58 -8.75 -23.75
C LEU A 134 5.85 -9.89 -23.05
N ILE A 135 6.58 -10.95 -22.67
CA ILE A 135 6.00 -12.10 -21.96
C ILE A 135 5.60 -11.70 -20.53
N TYR A 136 6.36 -10.82 -19.88
CA TYR A 136 5.96 -10.24 -18.59
C TYR A 136 4.66 -9.44 -18.69
N ILE A 137 4.50 -8.59 -19.72
CA ILE A 137 3.26 -7.85 -19.98
C ILE A 137 2.10 -8.82 -20.22
N ALA A 138 2.34 -9.87 -21.01
CA ALA A 138 1.33 -10.89 -21.28
C ALA A 138 0.87 -11.61 -20.00
N GLN A 139 1.80 -11.92 -19.09
CA GLN A 139 1.47 -12.52 -17.80
C GLN A 139 0.65 -11.57 -16.92
N SER A 140 1.10 -10.32 -16.78
CA SER A 140 0.44 -9.31 -15.93
C SER A 140 -0.96 -8.95 -16.40
N LYS A 141 -1.20 -8.92 -17.73
CA LYS A 141 -2.51 -8.57 -18.31
C LYS A 141 -3.42 -9.78 -18.54
N GLY A 142 -2.93 -11.01 -18.35
CA GLY A 142 -3.68 -12.23 -18.70
C GLY A 142 -3.91 -12.35 -20.21
N ALA A 143 -2.88 -12.06 -21.00
CA ALA A 143 -2.92 -12.09 -22.46
C ALA A 143 -2.59 -13.48 -23.02
N TRP A 144 -3.18 -13.83 -24.18
CA TRP A 144 -2.77 -15.00 -24.95
C TRP A 144 -1.67 -14.64 -25.93
N ILE A 145 -0.66 -15.51 -26.05
CA ILE A 145 0.42 -15.33 -27.02
C ILE A 145 0.25 -16.34 -28.15
N PHE A 146 0.08 -15.86 -29.39
CA PHE A 146 0.05 -16.69 -30.60
C PHE A 146 1.42 -16.69 -31.28
N THR A 147 1.97 -17.89 -31.51
CA THR A 147 3.26 -18.09 -32.18
C THR A 147 3.19 -19.28 -33.15
N GLY A 148 4.22 -19.50 -33.96
CA GLY A 148 4.30 -20.66 -34.87
C GLY A 148 4.54 -22.02 -34.20
N GLY A 149 4.79 -22.08 -32.88
CA GLY A 149 4.89 -23.35 -32.12
C GLY A 149 6.04 -24.31 -32.47
N THR A 150 6.97 -23.90 -33.34
CA THR A 150 8.13 -24.71 -33.75
C THR A 150 9.41 -24.28 -33.02
N HIS A 151 10.36 -25.20 -32.84
CA HIS A 151 11.65 -24.93 -32.19
C HIS A 151 12.66 -24.27 -33.15
N TYR A 152 12.20 -23.35 -34.01
CA TYR A 152 13.02 -22.70 -35.03
C TYR A 152 12.82 -21.18 -35.05
N GLY A 153 13.90 -20.45 -35.34
CA GLY A 153 13.90 -19.00 -35.50
C GLY A 153 13.41 -18.26 -34.26
N LEU A 154 12.51 -17.32 -34.46
CA LEU A 154 11.91 -16.51 -33.39
C LEU A 154 11.14 -17.34 -32.37
N MET A 155 10.43 -18.38 -32.83
CA MET A 155 9.55 -19.18 -31.98
C MET A 155 10.32 -19.90 -30.87
N LYS A 156 11.54 -20.36 -31.16
CA LYS A 156 12.47 -20.92 -30.18
C LYS A 156 12.81 -19.93 -29.06
N TYR A 157 13.16 -18.70 -29.40
CA TYR A 157 13.54 -17.68 -28.42
C TYR A 157 12.36 -17.28 -27.53
N ILE A 158 11.15 -17.17 -28.09
CA ILE A 158 9.94 -16.94 -27.31
C ILE A 158 9.74 -18.08 -26.30
N GLY A 159 9.88 -19.32 -26.75
CA GLY A 159 9.79 -20.50 -25.88
C GLY A 159 10.79 -20.47 -24.73
N GLU A 160 12.07 -20.18 -25.02
CA GLU A 160 13.12 -20.05 -24.02
C GLU A 160 12.77 -18.97 -22.97
N VAL A 161 12.25 -17.82 -23.42
CA VAL A 161 11.90 -16.72 -22.51
C VAL A 161 10.65 -17.04 -21.69
N VAL A 162 9.65 -17.73 -22.25
CA VAL A 162 8.49 -18.25 -21.49
C VAL A 162 8.98 -19.20 -20.40
N ARG A 163 9.94 -20.08 -20.72
CA ARG A 163 10.54 -20.99 -19.75
C ARG A 163 11.28 -20.24 -18.64
N ASP A 164 12.13 -19.28 -18.99
CA ASP A 164 12.92 -18.50 -18.03
C ASP A 164 11.98 -17.75 -17.04
N ASN A 165 10.86 -17.19 -17.54
CA ASN A 165 9.84 -16.56 -16.69
C ASN A 165 9.12 -17.57 -15.79
N THR A 166 8.73 -18.75 -16.30
CA THR A 166 8.09 -19.79 -15.47
C THR A 166 8.97 -20.33 -14.35
N ILE A 167 10.30 -20.38 -14.56
CA ILE A 167 11.25 -20.81 -13.53
C ILE A 167 11.44 -19.73 -12.47
N SER A 168 11.45 -18.47 -12.89
CA SER A 168 11.76 -17.34 -12.01
C SER A 168 10.60 -16.96 -11.07
N ARG A 169 9.35 -17.28 -11.42
CA ARG A 169 8.16 -16.82 -10.68
C ARG A 169 7.13 -17.94 -10.53
N SER A 170 7.26 -18.72 -9.46
CA SER A 170 6.46 -19.92 -9.19
C SER A 170 5.04 -19.65 -8.64
N SER A 171 4.67 -18.40 -8.36
CA SER A 171 3.43 -18.03 -7.66
C SER A 171 2.39 -17.26 -8.49
N GLU A 172 2.72 -16.79 -9.71
CA GLU A 172 1.80 -16.05 -10.58
C GLU A 172 1.17 -16.98 -11.64
N GLU A 173 0.03 -16.58 -12.23
CA GLU A 173 -0.65 -17.37 -13.27
C GLU A 173 0.30 -17.72 -14.42
N ASN A 174 0.20 -18.97 -14.92
CA ASN A 174 1.04 -19.44 -16.02
C ASN A 174 0.71 -18.70 -17.32
N VAL A 175 1.74 -18.28 -18.06
CA VAL A 175 1.59 -17.65 -19.38
C VAL A 175 0.96 -18.63 -20.37
N VAL A 176 -0.12 -18.22 -21.03
CA VAL A 176 -0.79 -19.00 -22.07
C VAL A 176 -0.12 -18.74 -23.42
N ALA A 177 0.83 -19.61 -23.78
CA ALA A 177 1.48 -19.62 -25.10
C ALA A 177 0.86 -20.70 -25.99
N ILE A 178 0.21 -20.28 -27.09
CA ILE A 178 -0.47 -21.13 -28.06
C ILE A 178 0.36 -21.14 -29.36
N GLY A 179 0.87 -22.30 -29.73
CA GLY A 179 1.61 -22.51 -30.97
C GLY A 179 0.70 -23.05 -32.08
N ILE A 180 0.72 -22.41 -33.25
CA ILE A 180 -0.03 -22.85 -34.44
C ILE A 180 0.98 -23.29 -35.50
N ALA A 181 1.04 -24.60 -35.79
CA ALA A 181 2.04 -25.19 -36.67
C ALA A 181 1.38 -26.04 -37.77
N ALA A 182 2.01 -26.14 -38.94
CA ALA A 182 1.55 -27.03 -40.01
C ALA A 182 1.93 -28.49 -39.74
N TRP A 183 0.94 -29.39 -39.69
CA TRP A 183 1.13 -30.83 -39.48
C TRP A 183 2.06 -31.49 -40.51
N GLY A 184 1.99 -31.02 -41.76
CA GLY A 184 2.84 -31.46 -42.87
C GLY A 184 4.33 -31.15 -42.72
N MET A 185 4.69 -30.27 -41.78
CA MET A 185 6.05 -29.79 -41.55
C MET A 185 6.67 -30.33 -40.25
N ILE A 186 5.95 -31.12 -39.45
CA ILE A 186 6.41 -31.55 -38.12
C ILE A 186 7.25 -32.83 -38.22
N SER A 187 8.44 -32.83 -37.61
CA SER A 187 9.29 -34.02 -37.47
C SER A 187 8.75 -34.96 -36.38
N ASN A 188 9.01 -36.28 -36.50
CA ASN A 188 8.59 -37.31 -35.55
C ASN A 188 7.07 -37.34 -35.22
N ARG A 189 6.23 -36.87 -36.16
CA ARG A 189 4.77 -36.75 -35.96
C ARG A 189 4.04 -38.07 -35.72
N ASP A 190 4.62 -39.20 -36.12
CA ASP A 190 4.01 -40.53 -35.92
C ASP A 190 3.84 -40.87 -34.43
N SER A 191 4.66 -40.26 -33.56
CA SER A 191 4.52 -40.37 -32.09
C SER A 191 3.29 -39.67 -31.51
N LEU A 192 2.67 -38.77 -32.28
CA LEU A 192 1.48 -38.00 -31.89
C LEU A 192 0.18 -38.64 -32.36
N ILE A 193 0.24 -39.68 -33.20
CA ILE A 193 -0.94 -40.36 -33.73
C ILE A 193 -1.39 -41.42 -32.72
N ARG A 194 -2.67 -41.41 -32.35
CA ARG A 194 -3.23 -42.42 -31.45
C ARG A 194 -3.31 -43.78 -32.16
N SER A 195 -2.90 -44.83 -31.47
CA SER A 195 -3.27 -46.19 -31.86
C SER A 195 -4.73 -46.46 -31.50
N SER A 196 -5.45 -47.13 -32.41
CA SER A 196 -6.89 -47.44 -32.32
C SER A 196 -7.30 -48.22 -31.06
N ASP A 197 -6.35 -48.82 -30.35
CA ASP A 197 -6.60 -49.75 -29.25
C ASP A 197 -6.59 -49.06 -27.87
N THR A 198 -6.42 -47.72 -27.82
CA THR A 198 -6.28 -46.97 -26.56
C THR A 198 -7.58 -46.28 -26.15
N GLU A 199 -8.49 -47.00 -25.50
CA GLU A 199 -9.63 -46.42 -24.78
C GLU A 199 -9.13 -45.78 -23.46
N GLY A 200 -8.92 -44.45 -23.45
CA GLY A 200 -8.50 -43.73 -22.25
C GLY A 200 -7.79 -42.40 -22.48
N TYR A 201 -7.27 -41.82 -21.39
CA TYR A 201 -6.45 -40.61 -21.39
C TYR A 201 -5.12 -40.86 -22.12
N TYR A 202 -4.96 -40.25 -23.29
CA TYR A 202 -3.79 -40.42 -24.15
C TYR A 202 -2.74 -39.31 -23.89
N SER A 203 -1.52 -39.73 -23.55
CA SER A 203 -0.35 -38.86 -23.40
C SER A 203 0.69 -39.28 -24.42
N ALA A 204 0.94 -38.43 -25.42
CA ALA A 204 1.92 -38.67 -26.47
C ALA A 204 3.33 -38.35 -25.97
N HIS A 205 4.28 -39.24 -26.20
CA HIS A 205 5.70 -39.02 -25.91
C HIS A 205 6.42 -38.53 -27.15
N TYR A 206 6.80 -37.26 -27.16
CA TYR A 206 7.45 -36.62 -28.30
C TYR A 206 8.95 -36.41 -28.07
N ILE A 207 9.76 -36.89 -29.01
CA ILE A 207 11.21 -36.78 -28.99
C ILE A 207 11.63 -35.66 -29.93
N MET A 208 12.32 -34.66 -29.38
CA MET A 208 12.94 -33.59 -30.16
C MET A 208 14.25 -34.09 -30.76
N ASP A 209 14.33 -34.16 -32.09
CA ASP A 209 15.51 -34.66 -32.80
C ASP A 209 16.15 -33.52 -33.61
N ASP A 210 16.88 -32.65 -32.93
CA ASP A 210 17.56 -31.49 -33.53
C ASP A 210 18.77 -31.89 -34.42
N LEU A 211 19.15 -33.18 -34.42
CA LEU A 211 20.34 -33.70 -35.09
C LEU A 211 20.06 -34.10 -36.55
N LYS A 212 18.82 -34.43 -36.89
CA LYS A 212 18.43 -34.72 -38.29
C LYS A 212 18.39 -33.44 -39.11
N ARG A 213 19.19 -33.37 -40.17
CA ARG A 213 19.12 -32.30 -41.19
C ARG A 213 17.94 -32.51 -42.14
N ASP A 214 16.75 -32.70 -41.61
CA ASP A 214 15.52 -32.78 -42.39
C ASP A 214 14.97 -31.37 -42.68
N PRO A 215 14.21 -31.17 -43.77
CA PRO A 215 13.52 -29.91 -44.06
C PRO A 215 12.31 -29.65 -43.11
N LEU A 216 12.05 -30.56 -42.18
CA LEU A 216 10.95 -30.52 -41.21
C LEU A 216 11.35 -29.77 -39.94
N TYR A 217 10.35 -29.30 -39.20
CA TYR A 217 10.50 -28.58 -37.94
C TYR A 217 10.14 -29.45 -36.73
N CYS A 218 10.96 -29.39 -35.69
CA CYS A 218 10.63 -29.88 -34.35
C CYS A 218 9.59 -28.94 -33.69
N LEU A 219 8.69 -29.52 -32.89
CA LEU A 219 7.80 -28.75 -32.02
C LEU A 219 8.59 -28.15 -30.85
N ASP A 220 8.21 -26.94 -30.43
CA ASP A 220 8.81 -26.33 -29.25
C ASP A 220 8.15 -26.86 -27.97
N ASN A 221 8.98 -27.09 -26.95
CA ASN A 221 8.55 -27.73 -25.70
C ASN A 221 8.08 -26.73 -24.63
N ASN A 222 8.20 -25.43 -24.88
CA ASN A 222 7.86 -24.39 -23.91
C ASN A 222 6.47 -23.79 -24.12
N HIS A 223 5.77 -24.18 -25.20
CA HIS A 223 4.38 -23.81 -25.44
C HIS A 223 3.44 -24.64 -24.57
N THR A 224 2.37 -23.99 -24.11
CA THR A 224 1.34 -24.63 -23.28
C THR A 224 0.34 -25.44 -24.11
N HIS A 225 -0.01 -24.93 -25.29
CA HIS A 225 -1.01 -25.50 -26.18
C HIS A 225 -0.51 -25.46 -27.63
N LEU A 226 -0.80 -26.50 -28.41
CA LEU A 226 -0.38 -26.64 -29.79
C LEU A 226 -1.58 -26.96 -30.70
N LEU A 227 -1.81 -26.13 -31.71
CA LEU A 227 -2.79 -26.31 -32.77
C LEU A 227 -2.06 -26.74 -34.04
N LEU A 228 -2.30 -27.97 -34.49
CA LEU A 228 -1.59 -28.56 -35.62
C LEU A 228 -2.51 -28.58 -36.85
N VAL A 229 -2.24 -27.74 -37.83
CA VAL A 229 -3.11 -27.53 -39.00
C VAL A 229 -2.74 -28.46 -40.14
N ASP A 230 -3.73 -29.16 -40.69
CA ASP A 230 -3.55 -30.16 -41.72
C ASP A 230 -4.40 -29.87 -42.98
N ASN A 231 -3.71 -29.79 -44.12
CA ASN A 231 -4.32 -29.65 -45.45
C ASN A 231 -4.11 -30.88 -46.34
N GLY A 232 -3.59 -32.00 -45.79
CA GLY A 232 -3.27 -33.22 -46.51
C GLY A 232 -1.98 -33.16 -47.33
N THR A 233 -1.11 -32.17 -47.10
CA THR A 233 0.21 -32.06 -47.74
C THR A 233 1.36 -32.31 -46.77
N HIS A 234 2.51 -32.70 -47.31
CA HIS A 234 3.76 -32.93 -46.59
C HIS A 234 4.86 -32.06 -47.19
N GLY A 235 5.65 -31.40 -46.34
CA GLY A 235 6.77 -30.56 -46.77
C GLY A 235 6.38 -29.17 -47.33
N HIS A 236 5.12 -28.76 -47.19
CA HIS A 236 4.66 -27.42 -47.58
C HIS A 236 4.52 -26.49 -46.35
N PRO A 237 5.28 -25.38 -46.27
CA PRO A 237 5.16 -24.41 -45.18
C PRO A 237 4.01 -23.42 -45.38
N ALA A 238 3.66 -22.66 -44.33
CA ALA A 238 2.73 -21.53 -44.33
C ALA A 238 1.23 -21.87 -44.55
N ILE A 239 0.85 -23.12 -44.26
CA ILE A 239 -0.55 -23.56 -44.30
C ILE A 239 -1.34 -22.96 -43.13
N GLU A 240 -0.68 -22.85 -41.97
CA GLU A 240 -1.21 -22.34 -40.72
C GLU A 240 -1.67 -20.88 -40.78
N ALA A 241 -1.12 -20.09 -41.71
CA ALA A 241 -1.35 -18.65 -41.78
C ALA A 241 -2.84 -18.29 -41.98
N LYS A 242 -3.56 -19.03 -42.81
CA LYS A 242 -5.00 -18.76 -43.07
C LYS A 242 -5.83 -19.00 -41.80
N LEU A 243 -5.70 -20.18 -41.19
CA LEU A 243 -6.47 -20.52 -40.00
C LEU A 243 -6.16 -19.54 -38.85
N ARG A 244 -4.88 -19.16 -38.69
CA ARG A 244 -4.46 -18.16 -37.71
C ARG A 244 -5.16 -16.82 -37.94
N THR A 245 -5.18 -16.30 -39.17
CA THR A 245 -5.84 -15.02 -39.47
C THR A 245 -7.35 -15.06 -39.27
N GLN A 246 -8.01 -16.19 -39.56
CA GLN A 246 -9.44 -16.37 -39.32
C GLN A 246 -9.75 -16.42 -37.82
N LEU A 247 -8.91 -17.13 -37.05
CA LEU A 247 -9.04 -17.21 -35.60
C LEU A 247 -8.79 -15.85 -34.92
N GLU A 248 -7.74 -15.14 -35.31
CA GLU A 248 -7.46 -13.79 -34.82
C GLU A 248 -8.64 -12.85 -35.11
N LYS A 249 -9.14 -12.84 -36.35
CA LYS A 249 -10.30 -12.04 -36.71
C LYS A 249 -11.54 -12.39 -35.86
N TYR A 250 -11.84 -13.67 -35.70
CA TYR A 250 -12.98 -14.12 -34.91
C TYR A 250 -12.87 -13.69 -33.45
N ILE A 251 -11.68 -13.78 -32.85
CA ILE A 251 -11.45 -13.33 -31.46
C ILE A 251 -11.62 -11.82 -31.33
N SER A 252 -11.17 -11.04 -32.33
CA SER A 252 -11.28 -9.57 -32.30
C SER A 252 -12.73 -9.05 -32.38
N GLU A 253 -13.60 -9.80 -33.04
CA GLU A 253 -15.01 -9.43 -33.24
C GLU A 253 -15.91 -9.86 -32.08
N ARG A 254 -15.44 -10.77 -31.20
CA ARG A 254 -16.23 -11.34 -30.12
C ARG A 254 -16.42 -10.31 -28.99
N VAL A 255 -17.67 -10.15 -28.57
CA VAL A 255 -18.07 -9.27 -27.47
C VAL A 255 -18.22 -10.08 -26.18
N ILE A 256 -17.46 -9.78 -25.14
CA ILE A 256 -17.59 -10.39 -23.81
C ILE A 256 -18.56 -9.52 -22.97
N PRO A 257 -19.72 -10.06 -22.54
CA PRO A 257 -20.75 -9.31 -21.82
C PRO A 257 -20.29 -8.69 -20.50
N ASP A 258 -19.34 -9.34 -19.79
CA ASP A 258 -18.80 -8.90 -18.51
C ASP A 258 -17.40 -8.25 -18.63
N SER A 259 -16.99 -7.84 -19.83
CA SER A 259 -15.68 -7.20 -20.02
C SER A 259 -15.72 -5.70 -19.74
N ASN A 260 -14.75 -5.22 -18.97
CA ASN A 260 -14.56 -3.80 -18.65
C ASN A 260 -14.15 -2.92 -19.86
N TYR A 261 -14.21 -3.42 -21.09
CA TYR A 261 -13.54 -2.86 -22.28
C TYR A 261 -14.49 -2.57 -23.46
N GLY A 262 -15.73 -2.14 -23.21
CA GLY A 262 -16.68 -1.88 -24.30
C GLY A 262 -16.95 -3.10 -25.19
N GLY A 263 -16.68 -4.30 -24.70
CA GLY A 263 -17.03 -5.58 -25.32
C GLY A 263 -15.92 -6.34 -26.06
N LYS A 264 -15.03 -5.69 -26.83
CA LYS A 264 -14.14 -6.41 -27.78
C LYS A 264 -12.76 -6.71 -27.20
N ILE A 265 -12.23 -7.90 -27.53
CA ILE A 265 -10.88 -8.30 -27.13
C ILE A 265 -9.85 -7.62 -28.07
N PRO A 266 -8.94 -6.77 -27.56
CA PRO A 266 -7.90 -6.18 -28.37
C PRO A 266 -6.89 -7.24 -28.85
N ILE A 267 -6.45 -7.11 -30.10
CA ILE A 267 -5.40 -7.95 -30.68
C ILE A 267 -4.30 -7.05 -31.24
N VAL A 268 -3.05 -7.41 -30.98
CA VAL A 268 -1.87 -6.72 -31.52
C VAL A 268 -0.96 -7.71 -32.21
N CYS A 269 -0.53 -7.38 -33.42
CA CYS A 269 0.46 -8.15 -34.15
C CYS A 269 1.86 -7.60 -33.89
N PHE A 270 2.73 -8.38 -33.25
CA PHE A 270 4.12 -8.01 -33.02
C PHE A 270 5.01 -8.66 -34.07
N THR A 271 5.77 -7.84 -34.80
CA THR A 271 6.52 -8.30 -35.97
C THR A 271 8.02 -8.08 -35.78
N GLN A 272 8.79 -9.13 -36.03
CA GLN A 272 10.26 -9.07 -35.98
C GLN A 272 10.88 -9.70 -37.22
N GLY A 273 11.68 -8.90 -37.91
CA GLY A 273 12.37 -9.29 -39.13
C GLY A 273 11.46 -10.01 -40.13
N GLY A 274 12.00 -11.01 -40.80
CA GLY A 274 11.21 -11.94 -41.61
C GLY A 274 11.28 -11.71 -43.12
N GLY A 275 10.64 -12.64 -43.83
CA GLY A 275 10.63 -12.73 -45.29
C GLY A 275 9.23 -12.60 -45.88
N LYS A 276 9.04 -13.14 -47.08
CA LYS A 276 7.77 -13.08 -47.85
C LYS A 276 6.52 -13.35 -47.01
N GLU A 277 6.56 -14.40 -46.18
CA GLU A 277 5.40 -14.84 -45.40
C GLU A 277 5.09 -13.87 -44.25
N THR A 278 6.10 -13.26 -43.64
CA THR A 278 5.91 -12.22 -42.61
C THR A 278 5.28 -10.97 -43.21
N LEU A 279 5.73 -10.53 -44.40
CA LEU A 279 5.13 -9.39 -45.10
C LEU A 279 3.67 -9.63 -45.47
N LYS A 280 3.34 -10.85 -45.95
CA LYS A 280 1.95 -11.23 -46.21
C LYS A 280 1.12 -11.23 -44.92
N ALA A 281 1.66 -11.75 -43.82
CA ALA A 281 0.97 -11.78 -42.53
C ALA A 281 0.65 -10.35 -42.04
N ILE A 282 1.61 -9.42 -42.14
CA ILE A 282 1.40 -8.00 -41.81
C ILE A 282 0.29 -7.39 -42.69
N ASN A 283 0.34 -7.62 -44.00
CA ASN A 283 -0.69 -7.08 -44.91
C ASN A 283 -2.09 -7.64 -44.59
N VAL A 284 -2.19 -8.93 -44.26
CA VAL A 284 -3.48 -9.54 -43.88
C VAL A 284 -3.98 -9.03 -42.53
N ALA A 285 -3.09 -8.82 -41.56
CA ALA A 285 -3.43 -8.25 -40.26
C ALA A 285 -3.99 -6.82 -40.40
N ILE A 286 -3.32 -5.95 -41.17
CA ILE A 286 -3.77 -4.57 -41.41
C ILE A 286 -5.11 -4.54 -42.15
N LYS A 287 -5.31 -5.41 -43.15
CA LYS A 287 -6.63 -5.56 -43.82
C LYS A 287 -7.74 -6.01 -42.87
N SER A 288 -7.38 -6.72 -41.81
CA SER A 288 -8.29 -7.16 -40.76
C SER A 288 -8.46 -6.13 -39.64
N LYS A 289 -7.93 -4.91 -39.80
CA LYS A 289 -7.92 -3.83 -38.79
C LYS A 289 -7.16 -4.17 -37.50
N ILE A 290 -6.17 -5.06 -37.56
CA ILE A 290 -5.34 -5.41 -36.41
C ILE A 290 -4.09 -4.52 -36.43
N PRO A 291 -3.77 -3.77 -35.36
CA PRO A 291 -2.55 -2.99 -35.28
C PRO A 291 -1.29 -3.87 -35.32
N CYS A 292 -0.30 -3.42 -36.08
CA CYS A 292 1.00 -4.06 -36.26
C CYS A 292 2.11 -3.20 -35.65
N ILE A 293 2.89 -3.82 -34.76
CA ILE A 293 4.08 -3.24 -34.16
C ILE A 293 5.30 -3.81 -34.87
N VAL A 294 6.15 -2.93 -35.39
CA VAL A 294 7.39 -3.27 -36.09
C VAL A 294 8.58 -2.84 -35.25
N VAL A 295 9.52 -3.76 -35.01
CA VAL A 295 10.75 -3.44 -34.28
C VAL A 295 11.86 -3.07 -35.25
N GLU A 296 12.29 -1.81 -35.20
CA GLU A 296 13.37 -1.28 -36.01
C GLU A 296 14.75 -1.77 -35.54
N GLY A 297 15.62 -2.15 -36.47
CA GLY A 297 16.95 -2.69 -36.21
C GLY A 297 16.94 -4.20 -35.98
N SER A 298 15.78 -4.84 -36.18
CA SER A 298 15.60 -6.29 -36.17
C SER A 298 16.00 -6.96 -37.49
N GLY A 299 16.18 -6.18 -38.56
CA GLY A 299 16.68 -6.63 -39.87
C GLY A 299 15.58 -7.01 -40.87
N GLN A 300 15.97 -7.20 -42.13
CA GLN A 300 15.11 -7.71 -43.21
C GLN A 300 13.91 -6.79 -43.51
N ILE A 301 12.68 -7.31 -43.50
CA ILE A 301 11.48 -6.57 -43.90
C ILE A 301 11.04 -5.53 -42.84
N ALA A 302 11.29 -5.81 -41.56
CA ALA A 302 10.93 -4.91 -40.47
C ALA A 302 11.63 -3.54 -40.63
N ASP A 303 12.94 -3.53 -40.89
CA ASP A 303 13.71 -2.29 -41.10
C ASP A 303 13.30 -1.56 -42.40
N VAL A 304 12.87 -2.30 -43.43
CA VAL A 304 12.34 -1.69 -44.67
C VAL A 304 11.06 -0.92 -44.38
N ILE A 305 10.16 -1.50 -43.57
CA ILE A 305 8.91 -0.85 -43.17
C ILE A 305 9.21 0.34 -42.25
N ALA A 306 10.07 0.18 -41.24
CA ALA A 306 10.46 1.27 -40.34
C ALA A 306 11.02 2.49 -41.11
N SER A 307 12.00 2.28 -41.98
CA SER A 307 12.60 3.34 -42.81
C SER A 307 11.62 3.99 -43.81
N LEU A 308 10.51 3.30 -44.15
CA LEU A 308 9.46 3.85 -45.00
C LEU A 308 8.44 4.69 -44.22
N VAL A 309 8.21 4.36 -42.96
CA VAL A 309 7.30 5.11 -42.08
C VAL A 309 7.90 6.47 -41.71
N GLU A 310 9.21 6.53 -41.46
CA GLU A 310 9.91 7.79 -41.15
C GLU A 310 9.99 8.76 -42.34
N ALA A 311 9.95 8.24 -43.56
CA ALA A 311 10.07 9.03 -44.76
C ALA A 311 8.70 9.56 -45.20
N GLU A 312 8.23 10.60 -44.52
CA GLU A 312 7.00 11.32 -44.87
C GLU A 312 7.05 11.80 -46.34
N GLY A 313 6.29 11.14 -47.24
CA GLY A 313 6.21 11.52 -48.65
C GLY A 313 5.50 10.51 -49.55
N THR A 314 5.12 10.94 -50.77
CA THR A 314 4.48 10.07 -51.77
C THR A 314 5.38 8.90 -52.17
N LEU A 315 4.92 7.68 -51.91
CA LEU A 315 5.64 6.43 -52.15
C LEU A 315 5.77 6.08 -53.65
N ALA A 316 6.82 6.58 -54.29
CA ALA A 316 7.22 6.09 -55.60
C ALA A 316 7.71 4.63 -55.49
N SER A 317 7.33 3.77 -56.44
CA SER A 317 7.77 2.36 -56.47
C SER A 317 9.30 2.21 -56.53
N SER A 318 10.00 3.21 -57.09
CA SER A 318 11.46 3.29 -57.11
C SER A 318 12.06 3.43 -55.71
N SER A 319 11.46 4.24 -54.84
CA SER A 319 11.94 4.49 -53.48
C SER A 319 11.78 3.25 -52.57
N VAL A 320 10.71 2.48 -52.77
CA VAL A 320 10.53 1.18 -52.09
C VAL A 320 11.56 0.16 -52.59
N LYS A 321 11.77 0.10 -53.90
CA LYS A 321 12.74 -0.82 -54.52
C LYS A 321 14.17 -0.52 -54.05
N GLU A 322 14.53 0.75 -53.90
CA GLU A 322 15.82 1.18 -53.37
C GLU A 322 16.03 0.71 -51.92
N ARG A 323 15.04 0.92 -51.03
CA ARG A 323 15.13 0.44 -49.63
C ARG A 323 15.16 -1.08 -49.55
N LEU A 324 14.38 -1.78 -50.37
CA LEU A 324 14.46 -3.25 -50.48
C LEU A 324 15.86 -3.72 -50.90
N LEU A 325 16.50 -3.03 -51.86
CA LEU A 325 17.87 -3.35 -52.27
C LEU A 325 18.90 -3.05 -51.17
N ARG A 326 18.70 -1.99 -50.39
CA ARG A 326 19.59 -1.60 -49.28
C ARG A 326 19.59 -2.65 -48.15
N TYR A 327 18.41 -3.06 -47.70
CA TYR A 327 18.28 -3.98 -46.54
C TYR A 327 18.27 -5.47 -46.92
N LEU A 328 17.87 -5.83 -48.16
CA LEU A 328 17.70 -7.22 -48.61
C LEU A 328 18.40 -7.51 -49.97
N PRO A 329 19.69 -7.18 -50.15
CA PRO A 329 20.35 -7.26 -51.46
C PRO A 329 20.35 -8.69 -52.04
N ARG A 330 20.58 -9.71 -51.20
CA ARG A 330 20.66 -11.13 -51.62
C ARG A 330 19.30 -11.77 -51.90
N THR A 331 18.24 -11.26 -51.28
CA THR A 331 16.88 -11.79 -51.45
C THR A 331 16.26 -11.20 -52.70
N VAL A 332 16.38 -9.88 -52.88
CA VAL A 332 15.86 -9.17 -54.06
C VAL A 332 16.51 -9.67 -55.35
N SER A 333 17.81 -9.99 -55.34
CA SER A 333 18.51 -10.54 -56.51
C SER A 333 18.04 -11.94 -56.93
N ARG A 334 17.31 -12.65 -56.06
CA ARG A 334 16.79 -14.01 -56.31
C ARG A 334 15.30 -14.04 -56.65
N LEU A 335 14.58 -12.94 -56.42
CA LEU A 335 13.15 -12.84 -56.68
C LEU A 335 12.89 -12.58 -58.16
N THR A 336 11.77 -13.07 -58.67
CA THR A 336 11.30 -12.69 -60.01
C THR A 336 10.77 -11.25 -59.98
N GLU A 337 10.67 -10.60 -61.16
CA GLU A 337 10.11 -9.24 -61.24
C GLU A 337 8.66 -9.20 -60.74
N GLU A 338 7.85 -10.20 -61.08
CA GLU A 338 6.46 -10.33 -60.61
C GLU A 338 6.35 -10.42 -59.07
N GLU A 339 7.27 -11.15 -58.43
CA GLU A 339 7.30 -11.24 -56.97
C GLU A 339 7.73 -9.92 -56.34
N THR A 340 8.66 -9.21 -56.97
CA THR A 340 9.13 -7.90 -56.48
C THR A 340 8.03 -6.86 -56.57
N GLU A 341 7.26 -6.82 -57.67
CA GLU A 341 6.09 -5.96 -57.80
C GLU A 341 5.01 -6.30 -56.77
N SER A 342 4.81 -7.60 -56.49
CA SER A 342 3.88 -8.04 -55.45
C SER A 342 4.28 -7.54 -54.06
N TRP A 343 5.58 -7.56 -53.72
CA TRP A 343 6.07 -7.03 -52.45
C TRP A 343 5.89 -5.52 -52.36
N ILE A 344 6.20 -4.78 -53.43
CA ILE A 344 6.01 -3.33 -53.48
C ILE A 344 4.53 -2.99 -53.29
N ARG A 345 3.62 -3.74 -53.93
CA ARG A 345 2.17 -3.57 -53.74
C ARG A 345 1.76 -3.81 -52.30
N TRP A 346 2.20 -4.89 -51.67
CA TRP A 346 1.87 -5.16 -50.25
C TRP A 346 2.41 -4.09 -49.31
N ILE A 347 3.62 -3.58 -49.54
CA ILE A 347 4.20 -2.50 -48.74
C ILE A 347 3.41 -1.20 -48.90
N LYS A 348 2.95 -0.87 -50.12
CA LYS A 348 2.08 0.30 -50.33
C LYS A 348 0.74 0.16 -49.62
N GLU A 349 0.09 -1.00 -49.71
CA GLU A 349 -1.17 -1.29 -48.99
C GLU A 349 -1.01 -1.16 -47.46
N ILE A 350 0.15 -1.55 -46.92
CA ILE A 350 0.48 -1.41 -45.50
C ILE A 350 0.60 0.08 -45.12
N LEU A 351 1.30 0.88 -45.93
CA LEU A 351 1.58 2.29 -45.65
C LEU A 351 0.40 3.23 -45.92
N GLU A 352 -0.61 2.78 -46.67
CA GLU A 352 -1.89 3.49 -46.82
C GLU A 352 -2.64 3.65 -45.49
N ASN A 353 -2.37 2.78 -44.49
CA ASN A 353 -3.01 2.80 -43.17
C ASN A 353 -2.00 3.07 -42.05
N PRO A 354 -1.44 4.29 -41.94
CA PRO A 354 -0.40 4.59 -40.95
C PRO A 354 -0.88 4.49 -39.49
N HIS A 355 -2.18 4.64 -39.25
CA HIS A 355 -2.79 4.55 -37.91
C HIS A 355 -2.76 3.13 -37.32
N LEU A 356 -2.60 2.08 -38.12
CA LEU A 356 -2.47 0.70 -37.65
C LEU A 356 -1.01 0.27 -37.48
N LEU A 357 -0.06 1.13 -37.82
CA LEU A 357 1.36 0.81 -37.83
C LEU A 357 2.09 1.61 -36.75
N THR A 358 2.87 0.92 -35.92
CA THR A 358 3.69 1.57 -34.89
C THR A 358 5.10 0.98 -34.95
N VAL A 359 6.11 1.85 -34.95
CA VAL A 359 7.52 1.47 -35.00
C VAL A 359 8.12 1.64 -33.61
N ILE A 360 8.92 0.66 -33.17
CA ILE A 360 9.67 0.70 -31.92
C ILE A 360 11.16 0.65 -32.25
N GLU A 361 11.91 1.64 -31.76
CA GLU A 361 13.36 1.68 -31.87
C GLU A 361 14.03 0.75 -30.85
N ILE A 362 15.04 -0.02 -31.28
CA ILE A 362 15.81 -0.92 -30.39
C ILE A 362 16.72 -0.15 -29.43
N GLU A 363 17.13 1.07 -29.78
CA GLU A 363 18.14 1.83 -29.02
C GLU A 363 17.60 2.31 -27.68
N GLU A 364 16.30 2.63 -27.61
CA GLU A 364 15.65 3.15 -26.41
C GLU A 364 15.13 2.06 -25.46
N ALA A 365 15.27 0.77 -25.77
CA ALA A 365 14.58 -0.39 -25.14
C ALA A 365 14.51 -0.45 -23.58
N GLY A 366 13.67 0.41 -23.01
CA GLY A 366 13.25 0.46 -21.62
C GLY A 366 11.98 -0.36 -21.38
N ASP A 367 11.74 -0.68 -20.11
CA ASP A 367 10.64 -1.53 -19.65
C ASP A 367 9.25 -0.90 -19.87
N GLU A 368 9.19 0.44 -19.87
CA GLU A 368 7.97 1.23 -20.10
C GLU A 368 7.65 1.35 -21.58
N ILE A 369 8.66 1.48 -22.45
CA ILE A 369 8.48 1.74 -23.89
C ILE A 369 7.72 0.61 -24.58
N VAL A 370 8.02 -0.66 -24.29
CA VAL A 370 7.30 -1.79 -24.93
C VAL A 370 5.83 -1.79 -24.51
N SER A 371 5.53 -1.49 -23.24
CA SER A 371 4.14 -1.40 -22.75
C SER A 371 3.43 -0.19 -23.36
N ASN A 372 4.09 0.96 -23.38
CA ASN A 372 3.55 2.20 -23.91
C ASN A 372 3.29 2.08 -25.42
N ALA A 373 4.19 1.43 -26.17
CA ALA A 373 4.02 1.19 -27.61
C ALA A 373 2.85 0.26 -27.93
N ILE A 374 2.62 -0.80 -27.15
CA ILE A 374 1.43 -1.67 -27.33
C ILE A 374 0.15 -0.88 -27.03
N SER A 375 0.16 -0.08 -25.97
CA SER A 375 -0.97 0.76 -25.56
C SER A 375 -1.27 1.82 -26.59
N PHE A 376 -0.24 2.48 -27.11
CA PHE A 376 -0.32 3.50 -28.15
C PHE A 376 -0.80 2.94 -29.50
N ALA A 377 -0.28 1.77 -29.91
CA ALA A 377 -0.71 1.10 -31.13
C ALA A 377 -2.20 0.74 -31.08
N LEU A 378 -2.68 0.26 -29.93
CA LEU A 378 -4.10 0.00 -29.72
C LEU A 378 -4.92 1.28 -29.70
N TYR A 379 -4.47 2.30 -28.96
CA TYR A 379 -5.13 3.60 -28.92
C TYR A 379 -5.34 4.18 -30.33
N LYS A 380 -4.29 4.24 -31.16
CA LYS A 380 -4.38 4.69 -32.56
C LYS A 380 -5.32 3.82 -33.39
N ALA A 381 -5.29 2.51 -33.21
CA ALA A 381 -6.16 1.58 -33.95
C ALA A 381 -7.65 1.74 -33.58
N PHE A 382 -7.96 2.04 -32.32
CA PHE A 382 -9.33 2.30 -31.87
C PHE A 382 -9.89 3.65 -32.36
N SER A 383 -9.03 4.61 -32.74
CA SER A 383 -9.41 5.99 -33.11
C SER A 383 -10.09 6.14 -34.48
N THR A 384 -9.88 5.21 -35.42
CA THR A 384 -10.25 5.43 -36.83
C THR A 384 -11.50 4.69 -37.33
N ASN A 385 -12.26 4.02 -36.46
CA ASN A 385 -13.56 3.49 -36.88
C ASN A 385 -14.53 4.67 -37.11
N GLU A 386 -14.66 5.08 -38.37
CA GLU A 386 -15.32 6.31 -38.86
C GLU A 386 -16.79 6.53 -38.42
N GLN A 387 -17.41 5.58 -37.74
CA GLN A 387 -18.78 5.72 -37.19
C GLN A 387 -18.81 6.26 -35.75
N ASP A 388 -17.67 6.30 -35.05
CA ASP A 388 -17.59 6.39 -33.60
C ASP A 388 -16.60 7.49 -33.13
N LYS A 389 -16.65 8.70 -33.72
CA LYS A 389 -15.87 9.86 -33.20
C LYS A 389 -16.16 10.18 -31.72
N ASP A 390 -17.25 9.63 -31.17
CA ASP A 390 -17.66 9.75 -29.78
C ASP A 390 -17.21 8.59 -28.86
N ASN A 391 -16.43 7.62 -29.35
CA ASN A 391 -16.00 6.44 -28.56
C ASN A 391 -14.70 6.66 -27.76
N TRP A 392 -14.53 7.87 -27.24
CA TRP A 392 -13.46 8.20 -26.29
C TRP A 392 -13.62 7.43 -24.97
N ASN A 393 -14.85 7.05 -24.59
CA ASN A 393 -15.10 6.30 -23.35
C ASN A 393 -14.44 4.92 -23.43
N GLY A 394 -14.61 4.19 -24.54
CA GLY A 394 -13.92 2.91 -24.75
C GLY A 394 -12.40 3.04 -24.77
N GLN A 395 -11.87 4.11 -25.37
CA GLN A 395 -10.43 4.40 -25.38
C GLN A 395 -9.89 4.72 -23.99
N LEU A 396 -10.60 5.56 -23.23
CA LEU A 396 -10.20 5.95 -21.89
C LEU A 396 -10.30 4.79 -20.90
N GLN A 397 -11.35 3.95 -21.02
CA GLN A 397 -11.48 2.71 -20.26
C GLN A 397 -10.31 1.75 -20.53
N LEU A 398 -9.91 1.60 -21.80
CA LEU A 398 -8.75 0.80 -22.17
C LEU A 398 -7.46 1.33 -21.51
N LEU A 399 -7.19 2.64 -21.64
CA LEU A 399 -5.98 3.25 -21.05
C LEU A 399 -5.97 3.17 -19.51
N LEU A 400 -7.13 3.32 -18.87
CA LEU A 400 -7.29 3.22 -17.42
C LEU A 400 -6.98 1.81 -16.92
N GLU A 401 -7.55 0.79 -17.55
CA GLU A 401 -7.29 -0.61 -17.18
C GLU A 401 -5.82 -0.97 -17.46
N TRP A 402 -5.21 -0.32 -18.44
CA TRP A 402 -3.82 -0.52 -18.80
C TRP A 402 -2.83 0.29 -17.95
N ASN A 403 -3.32 1.23 -17.15
CA ASN A 403 -2.56 2.14 -16.29
C ASN A 403 -1.60 3.04 -17.09
N GLN A 404 -2.08 3.60 -18.20
CA GLN A 404 -1.29 4.41 -19.13
C GLN A 404 -1.72 5.87 -19.03
N LEU A 405 -1.21 6.56 -17.99
CA LEU A 405 -1.60 7.93 -17.68
C LEU A 405 -1.11 8.92 -18.75
N ASP A 406 0.17 8.85 -19.11
CA ASP A 406 0.82 9.85 -19.98
C ASP A 406 0.17 9.87 -21.37
N LEU A 407 -0.15 8.69 -21.90
CA LEU A 407 -0.92 8.57 -23.14
C LEU A 407 -2.33 9.16 -23.02
N ALA A 408 -3.00 8.98 -21.87
CA ALA A 408 -4.32 9.56 -21.67
C ALA A 408 -4.26 11.09 -21.56
N SER A 409 -3.27 11.64 -20.85
CA SER A 409 -3.09 13.10 -20.74
C SER A 409 -2.78 13.74 -22.08
N ASP A 410 -1.85 13.16 -22.84
CA ASP A 410 -1.32 13.79 -24.05
C ASP A 410 -2.29 13.71 -25.22
N GLU A 411 -3.01 12.60 -25.36
CA GLU A 411 -3.83 12.32 -26.54
C GLU A 411 -5.34 12.54 -26.30
N ILE A 412 -5.86 12.22 -25.10
CA ILE A 412 -7.31 12.35 -24.80
C ILE A 412 -7.62 13.71 -24.15
N PHE A 413 -6.83 14.11 -23.15
CA PHE A 413 -7.03 15.38 -22.43
C PHE A 413 -6.26 16.54 -23.09
N THR A 414 -6.46 16.71 -24.40
CA THR A 414 -5.93 17.87 -25.12
C THR A 414 -6.71 19.14 -24.79
N ASN A 415 -6.03 20.29 -24.81
CA ASN A 415 -6.61 21.60 -24.47
C ASN A 415 -7.82 22.01 -25.34
N ASP A 416 -7.99 21.35 -26.49
CA ASP A 416 -9.04 21.66 -27.45
C ASP A 416 -10.41 21.10 -27.04
N ARG A 417 -10.44 20.12 -26.12
CA ARG A 417 -11.68 19.46 -25.68
C ARG A 417 -12.12 19.94 -24.30
N ARG A 418 -13.38 20.38 -24.19
CA ARG A 418 -14.01 20.69 -22.90
C ARG A 418 -14.72 19.46 -22.37
N TRP A 419 -14.43 19.10 -21.12
CA TRP A 419 -15.03 17.97 -20.43
C TRP A 419 -16.13 18.45 -19.50
N GLU A 420 -17.28 17.77 -19.51
CA GLU A 420 -18.30 17.94 -18.48
C GLU A 420 -18.12 16.88 -17.38
N SER A 421 -18.55 17.19 -16.15
CA SER A 421 -18.40 16.24 -15.05
C SER A 421 -19.14 14.93 -15.31
N ALA A 422 -20.29 14.98 -16.00
CA ALA A 422 -21.14 13.83 -16.31
C ALA A 422 -20.46 12.80 -17.23
N ASP A 423 -19.61 13.28 -18.15
CA ASP A 423 -18.89 12.40 -19.08
C ASP A 423 -17.89 11.50 -18.30
N LEU A 424 -17.25 12.06 -17.28
CA LEU A 424 -16.15 11.39 -16.57
C LEU A 424 -16.62 10.50 -15.39
N GLU A 425 -17.92 10.45 -15.08
CA GLU A 425 -18.44 9.75 -13.88
C GLU A 425 -18.17 8.23 -13.94
N ASP A 426 -18.50 7.58 -15.05
CA ASP A 426 -18.31 6.13 -15.23
C ASP A 426 -16.83 5.75 -15.13
N VAL A 427 -15.96 6.54 -15.75
CA VAL A 427 -14.52 6.30 -15.78
C VAL A 427 -13.90 6.56 -14.40
N MET A 428 -14.37 7.59 -13.69
CA MET A 428 -13.98 7.86 -12.30
C MET A 428 -14.34 6.69 -11.38
N PHE A 429 -15.54 6.12 -11.54
CA PHE A 429 -15.96 4.96 -10.76
C PHE A 429 -15.02 3.76 -10.97
N ILE A 430 -14.66 3.46 -12.22
CA ILE A 430 -13.72 2.38 -12.54
C ILE A 430 -12.31 2.69 -11.96
N ALA A 431 -11.86 3.94 -12.02
CA ALA A 431 -10.56 4.36 -11.45
C ALA A 431 -10.48 4.14 -9.94
N LEU A 432 -11.57 4.42 -9.22
CA LEU A 432 -11.68 4.20 -7.77
C LEU A 432 -11.61 2.71 -7.42
N ILE A 433 -12.34 1.87 -8.17
CA ILE A 433 -12.34 0.41 -7.98
C ILE A 433 -10.94 -0.15 -8.18
N LYS A 434 -10.27 0.24 -9.28
CA LYS A 434 -8.97 -0.27 -9.70
C LYS A 434 -7.76 0.35 -8.98
N ASP A 435 -7.99 1.24 -8.02
CA ASP A 435 -6.96 1.94 -7.25
C ASP A 435 -5.95 2.67 -8.15
N ARG A 436 -6.45 3.57 -9.01
CA ARG A 436 -5.66 4.37 -9.95
C ARG A 436 -5.61 5.85 -9.53
N PRO A 437 -4.83 6.23 -8.49
CA PRO A 437 -4.85 7.58 -7.92
C PRO A 437 -4.41 8.68 -8.90
N LYS A 438 -3.45 8.37 -9.78
CA LYS A 438 -2.96 9.33 -10.80
C LYS A 438 -4.06 9.71 -11.80
N PHE A 439 -4.87 8.74 -12.24
CA PHE A 439 -6.03 9.00 -13.10
C PHE A 439 -7.10 9.81 -12.36
N VAL A 440 -7.35 9.51 -11.08
CA VAL A 440 -8.27 10.30 -10.25
C VAL A 440 -7.84 11.76 -10.20
N ARG A 441 -6.55 12.04 -9.96
CA ARG A 441 -6.00 13.41 -9.98
C ARG A 441 -6.19 14.07 -11.35
N LEU A 442 -5.88 13.38 -12.44
CA LEU A 442 -6.08 13.87 -13.82
C LEU A 442 -7.55 14.25 -14.08
N PHE A 443 -8.51 13.46 -13.62
CA PHE A 443 -9.94 13.76 -13.81
C PHE A 443 -10.39 14.97 -12.99
N LEU A 444 -9.85 15.15 -11.77
CA LEU A 444 -10.13 16.31 -10.93
C LEU A 444 -9.59 17.60 -11.56
N GLU A 445 -8.38 17.55 -12.12
CA GLU A 445 -7.75 18.69 -12.83
C GLU A 445 -8.55 19.09 -14.08
N ASN A 446 -9.14 18.12 -14.77
CA ASN A 446 -9.93 18.33 -16.00
C ASN A 446 -11.42 18.66 -15.76
N GLY A 447 -11.82 18.99 -14.52
CA GLY A 447 -13.15 19.55 -14.24
C GLY A 447 -14.20 18.59 -13.66
N LEU A 448 -13.82 17.40 -13.21
CA LEU A 448 -14.73 16.52 -12.45
C LEU A 448 -14.94 17.04 -11.03
N ASN A 449 -16.20 17.28 -10.65
CA ASN A 449 -16.56 17.65 -9.29
C ASN A 449 -17.00 16.44 -8.47
N LEU A 450 -16.17 16.00 -7.51
CA LEU A 450 -16.46 14.85 -6.65
C LEU A 450 -17.79 14.95 -5.88
N ARG A 451 -18.23 16.16 -5.54
CA ARG A 451 -19.50 16.34 -4.80
C ARG A 451 -20.72 16.07 -5.66
N LYS A 452 -20.62 16.31 -6.97
CA LYS A 452 -21.70 15.99 -7.93
C LYS A 452 -21.69 14.50 -8.29
N PHE A 453 -20.49 13.94 -8.47
CA PHE A 453 -20.29 12.52 -8.77
C PHE A 453 -20.75 11.59 -7.64
N LEU A 454 -20.46 11.95 -6.37
CA LEU A 454 -20.81 11.11 -5.24
C LEU A 454 -22.32 11.15 -4.99
N SER A 455 -22.99 10.09 -5.42
CA SER A 455 -24.37 9.79 -5.05
C SER A 455 -24.42 8.65 -4.01
N LYS A 456 -25.56 8.50 -3.35
CA LYS A 456 -25.80 7.40 -2.41
C LYS A 456 -25.69 6.03 -3.11
N GLU A 457 -26.08 5.96 -4.38
CA GLU A 457 -26.05 4.75 -5.19
C GLU A 457 -24.61 4.32 -5.46
N VAL A 458 -23.75 5.25 -5.89
CA VAL A 458 -22.32 5.02 -6.15
C VAL A 458 -21.62 4.50 -4.89
N LEU A 459 -21.85 5.12 -3.72
CA LEU A 459 -21.27 4.65 -2.47
C LEU A 459 -21.79 3.27 -2.07
N THR A 460 -23.09 3.02 -2.25
CA THR A 460 -23.67 1.69 -1.97
C THR A 460 -22.98 0.62 -2.80
N GLU A 461 -22.73 0.88 -4.09
CA GLU A 461 -22.03 -0.05 -4.98
C GLU A 461 -20.56 -0.27 -4.59
N LEU A 462 -19.85 0.80 -4.19
CA LEU A 462 -18.46 0.73 -3.70
C LEU A 462 -18.33 -0.10 -2.42
N PHE A 463 -19.28 0.04 -1.49
CA PHE A 463 -19.28 -0.70 -0.22
C PHE A 463 -19.88 -2.11 -0.32
N SER A 464 -20.77 -2.38 -1.28
CA SER A 464 -21.38 -3.69 -1.46
C SER A 464 -20.50 -4.65 -2.26
N ASN A 465 -20.06 -4.22 -3.45
CA ASN A 465 -19.44 -5.10 -4.45
C ASN A 465 -17.91 -5.08 -4.32
N ASN A 466 -17.34 -3.93 -3.98
CA ASN A 466 -15.89 -3.66 -4.04
C ASN A 466 -15.24 -3.47 -2.67
N PHE A 467 -15.89 -3.93 -1.59
CA PHE A 467 -15.33 -3.90 -0.24
C PHE A 467 -14.80 -5.27 0.18
N SER A 468 -13.52 -5.32 0.57
CA SER A 468 -12.87 -6.57 0.97
C SER A 468 -13.58 -7.22 2.16
N SER A 469 -13.97 -8.49 2.01
CA SER A 469 -14.59 -9.27 3.07
C SER A 469 -13.68 -9.47 4.29
N LEU A 470 -12.36 -9.43 4.08
CA LEU A 470 -11.36 -9.50 5.15
C LEU A 470 -11.35 -8.22 5.99
N VAL A 471 -11.39 -7.06 5.35
CA VAL A 471 -11.43 -5.76 6.03
C VAL A 471 -12.69 -5.64 6.89
N PHE A 472 -13.84 -6.09 6.37
CA PHE A 472 -15.09 -6.10 7.14
C PHE A 472 -15.00 -6.97 8.41
N LYS A 473 -14.39 -8.17 8.30
CA LYS A 473 -14.17 -9.05 9.45
C LYS A 473 -13.23 -8.41 10.48
N ASN A 474 -12.14 -7.78 10.03
CA ASN A 474 -11.21 -7.09 10.90
C ASN A 474 -11.90 -5.93 11.64
N LEU A 475 -12.76 -5.18 10.95
CA LEU A 475 -13.53 -4.10 11.57
C LEU A 475 -14.52 -4.62 12.62
N GLN A 476 -15.18 -5.75 12.35
CA GLN A 476 -16.08 -6.39 13.32
C GLN A 476 -15.34 -6.88 14.57
N ILE A 477 -14.14 -7.46 14.39
CA ILE A 477 -13.29 -7.88 15.51
C ILE A 477 -12.84 -6.65 16.30
N ALA A 478 -12.38 -5.59 15.63
CA ALA A 478 -11.98 -4.34 16.27
C ALA A 478 -13.10 -3.72 17.11
N LYS A 479 -14.34 -3.68 16.59
CA LYS A 479 -15.51 -3.22 17.32
C LYS A 479 -15.72 -4.01 18.61
N ASN A 480 -15.75 -5.34 18.52
CA ASN A 480 -16.04 -6.21 19.67
C ASN A 480 -14.93 -6.17 20.73
N SER A 481 -13.69 -5.89 20.34
CA SER A 481 -12.54 -5.85 21.25
C SER A 481 -12.41 -4.54 22.03
N TYR A 482 -12.77 -3.39 21.44
CA TYR A 482 -12.41 -2.08 21.99
C TYR A 482 -13.59 -1.21 22.46
N ASN A 483 -14.86 -1.60 22.22
CA ASN A 483 -16.06 -0.86 22.68
C ASN A 483 -15.99 0.67 22.44
N ASP A 484 -15.44 1.06 21.29
CA ASP A 484 -15.22 2.45 20.92
C ASP A 484 -16.44 2.99 20.15
N ALA A 485 -16.87 4.22 20.49
CA ALA A 485 -18.01 4.89 19.87
C ALA A 485 -17.78 5.11 18.37
N LEU A 486 -16.56 5.50 17.96
CA LEU A 486 -16.22 5.77 16.57
C LEU A 486 -16.19 4.49 15.74
N LEU A 487 -15.58 3.41 16.25
CA LEU A 487 -15.56 2.12 15.55
C LEU A 487 -16.97 1.53 15.41
N THR A 488 -17.81 1.71 16.43
CA THR A 488 -19.20 1.28 16.38
C THR A 488 -19.99 2.06 15.33
N PHE A 489 -19.78 3.38 15.27
CA PHE A 489 -20.38 4.25 14.25
C PHE A 489 -19.94 3.87 12.83
N VAL A 490 -18.63 3.74 12.59
CA VAL A 490 -18.07 3.37 11.28
C VAL A 490 -18.52 1.97 10.86
N TRP A 491 -18.59 1.01 11.79
CA TRP A 491 -19.12 -0.32 11.50
C TRP A 491 -20.59 -0.29 11.12
N LYS A 492 -21.45 0.47 11.84
CA LYS A 492 -22.87 0.64 11.52
C LYS A 492 -23.04 1.27 10.13
N MET A 493 -22.26 2.31 9.84
CA MET A 493 -22.21 2.95 8.51
C MET A 493 -21.89 1.94 7.40
N VAL A 494 -20.83 1.13 7.56
CA VAL A 494 -20.44 0.13 6.55
C VAL A 494 -21.49 -0.96 6.41
N GLU A 495 -22.12 -1.38 7.51
CA GLU A 495 -23.21 -2.36 7.49
C GLU A 495 -24.44 -1.83 6.72
N ASP A 496 -24.83 -0.57 6.97
CA ASP A 496 -25.98 0.06 6.32
C ASP A 496 -25.77 0.19 4.80
N PHE A 497 -24.58 0.58 4.34
CA PHE A 497 -24.26 0.63 2.91
C PHE A 497 -24.17 -0.77 2.28
N ARG A 498 -23.75 -1.80 3.03
CA ARG A 498 -23.56 -3.15 2.50
C ARG A 498 -24.85 -3.96 2.42
N ARG A 499 -25.81 -3.74 3.33
CA ARG A 499 -27.11 -4.43 3.30
C ARG A 499 -27.99 -3.99 2.14
N GLY A 500 -27.74 -2.78 1.60
CA GLY A 500 -28.62 -2.13 0.65
C GLY A 500 -29.97 -1.83 1.30
N ILE A 501 -30.60 -0.71 0.95
CA ILE A 501 -31.92 -0.37 1.50
C ILE A 501 -32.95 -1.35 0.92
N LYS A 502 -33.15 -2.49 1.58
CA LYS A 502 -34.42 -3.20 1.45
C LYS A 502 -35.44 -2.40 2.25
N LYS A 503 -36.24 -1.59 1.55
CA LYS A 503 -37.56 -1.19 2.04
C LYS A 503 -38.38 -2.46 2.25
N GLU A 504 -38.28 -3.07 3.44
CA GLU A 504 -39.32 -3.96 3.91
C GLU A 504 -40.44 -3.09 4.47
N ASP A 505 -41.53 -2.99 3.71
CA ASP A 505 -42.83 -2.53 4.21
C ASP A 505 -43.23 -3.42 5.39
N LYS A 506 -42.93 -2.98 6.63
CA LYS A 506 -43.57 -3.51 7.83
C LYS A 506 -44.13 -2.39 8.67
N ASN A 507 -45.46 -2.29 8.58
CA ASN A 507 -46.33 -1.54 9.46
C ASN A 507 -46.12 -1.94 10.94
N SER A 508 -45.46 -1.08 11.70
CA SER A 508 -45.67 -0.94 13.14
C SER A 508 -45.45 0.52 13.52
N LYS A 509 -46.56 1.19 13.90
CA LYS A 509 -46.70 2.64 14.00
C LYS A 509 -46.03 3.30 15.22
N ASP A 510 -45.25 2.58 16.04
CA ASP A 510 -44.74 3.14 17.31
C ASP A 510 -43.20 3.18 17.43
N GLU A 511 -42.43 2.85 16.39
CA GLU A 511 -40.96 2.99 16.37
C GLU A 511 -40.44 3.94 15.27
N THR A 512 -41.35 4.68 14.61
CA THR A 512 -41.03 5.44 13.39
C THR A 512 -40.44 6.84 13.63
N GLU A 513 -40.42 7.36 14.86
CA GLU A 513 -39.85 8.70 15.14
C GLU A 513 -38.36 8.71 15.54
N ILE A 514 -37.76 7.57 15.90
CA ILE A 514 -36.34 7.51 16.32
C ILE A 514 -35.41 7.12 15.16
N TRP A 515 -35.89 6.36 14.17
CA TRP A 515 -35.07 5.91 13.04
C TRP A 515 -34.95 6.92 11.87
N LEU A 516 -35.81 7.93 11.79
CA LEU A 516 -35.78 8.93 10.70
C LEU A 516 -34.78 10.07 10.93
N LEU A 517 -34.25 10.26 12.14
CA LEU A 517 -33.25 11.29 12.44
C LEU A 517 -31.80 10.81 12.20
N ASP A 518 -31.53 9.51 12.39
CA ASP A 518 -30.18 8.92 12.29
C ASP A 518 -29.80 8.55 10.83
N GLU A 519 -30.77 8.45 9.92
CA GLU A 519 -30.55 8.21 8.47
C GLU A 519 -29.90 9.41 7.72
N THR A 520 -29.75 10.56 8.37
CA THR A 520 -29.45 11.86 7.70
C THR A 520 -28.03 12.41 7.92
N SER A 521 -27.24 11.89 8.86
CA SER A 521 -25.91 12.45 9.19
C SER A 521 -24.81 12.01 8.21
N ILE A 522 -24.75 10.71 7.89
CA ILE A 522 -23.75 10.13 6.97
C ILE A 522 -23.98 10.59 5.52
N THR A 523 -25.25 10.75 5.12
CA THR A 523 -25.65 11.20 3.77
C THR A 523 -25.32 12.68 3.52
N ARG A 524 -25.08 13.49 4.57
CA ARG A 524 -24.66 14.89 4.44
C ARG A 524 -23.19 15.05 4.09
N HIS A 525 -22.34 14.07 4.39
CA HIS A 525 -20.88 14.15 4.21
C HIS A 525 -20.33 13.00 3.34
N LEU A 526 -20.82 12.89 2.10
CA LEU A 526 -20.47 11.83 1.14
C LEU A 526 -18.96 11.71 0.86
N LEU A 527 -18.24 12.83 0.86
CA LEU A 527 -16.77 12.85 0.70
C LEU A 527 -16.02 12.19 1.86
N GLN A 528 -16.49 12.39 3.10
CA GLN A 528 -15.87 11.76 4.26
C GLN A 528 -16.15 10.25 4.27
N ALA A 529 -17.32 9.81 3.80
CA ALA A 529 -17.62 8.39 3.62
C ALA A 529 -16.69 7.73 2.58
N LEU A 530 -16.43 8.40 1.44
CA LEU A 530 -15.45 7.93 0.44
C LEU A 530 -14.03 7.89 1.02
N PHE A 531 -13.65 8.89 1.82
CA PHE A 531 -12.36 8.91 2.49
C PHE A 531 -12.21 7.72 3.45
N ILE A 532 -13.20 7.47 4.30
CA ILE A 532 -13.23 6.30 5.19
C ILE A 532 -13.13 4.99 4.39
N TRP A 533 -13.85 4.87 3.27
CA TRP A 533 -13.74 3.70 2.38
C TRP A 533 -12.30 3.44 1.91
N SER A 534 -11.59 4.49 1.47
CA SER A 534 -10.21 4.38 0.99
C SER A 534 -9.22 4.01 2.10
N VAL A 535 -9.41 4.58 3.30
CA VAL A 535 -8.57 4.33 4.49
C VAL A 535 -8.76 2.90 5.00
N LEU A 536 -10.01 2.42 5.09
CA LEU A 536 -10.31 1.05 5.54
C LEU A 536 -9.69 -0.01 4.63
N GLN A 537 -9.61 0.26 3.32
CA GLN A 537 -8.99 -0.64 2.35
C GLN A 537 -7.46 -0.52 2.25
N ASN A 538 -6.84 0.36 3.05
CA ASN A 538 -5.39 0.63 3.03
C ASN A 538 -4.89 1.18 1.66
N LYS A 539 -5.72 1.93 0.93
CA LYS A 539 -5.34 2.56 -0.35
C LYS A 539 -4.60 3.89 -0.10
N LYS A 540 -3.29 3.83 0.21
CA LYS A 540 -2.46 4.97 0.64
C LYS A 540 -2.57 6.19 -0.28
N GLU A 541 -2.16 6.05 -1.54
CA GLU A 541 -2.12 7.19 -2.48
C GLU A 541 -3.51 7.70 -2.86
N LEU A 542 -4.50 6.82 -3.01
CA LEU A 542 -5.88 7.23 -3.28
C LEU A 542 -6.48 8.01 -2.11
N SER A 543 -6.23 7.56 -0.87
CA SER A 543 -6.73 8.23 0.33
C SER A 543 -6.18 9.65 0.47
N LYS A 544 -4.94 9.91 0.04
CA LYS A 544 -4.34 11.25 0.01
C LYS A 544 -5.06 12.18 -0.96
N VAL A 545 -5.30 11.72 -2.20
CA VAL A 545 -6.03 12.50 -3.21
C VAL A 545 -7.45 12.82 -2.75
N ILE A 546 -8.12 11.87 -2.09
CA ILE A 546 -9.46 12.11 -1.53
C ILE A 546 -9.38 13.10 -0.36
N TRP A 547 -8.39 12.97 0.53
CA TRP A 547 -8.19 13.87 1.67
C TRP A 547 -8.00 15.32 1.23
N GLU A 548 -7.24 15.56 0.15
CA GLU A 548 -7.07 16.87 -0.48
C GLU A 548 -8.40 17.52 -0.87
N GLN A 549 -9.46 16.73 -1.12
CA GLN A 549 -10.79 17.21 -1.52
C GLN A 549 -11.79 17.31 -0.36
N THR A 550 -11.45 16.80 0.83
CA THR A 550 -12.31 16.86 2.01
C THR A 550 -12.36 18.26 2.66
N ARG A 551 -13.40 18.50 3.47
CA ARG A 551 -13.52 19.61 4.44
C ARG A 551 -13.37 19.04 5.85
N GLY A 552 -12.85 19.82 6.80
CA GLY A 552 -12.52 19.30 8.13
C GLY A 552 -11.30 18.38 8.06
N CYS A 553 -10.22 18.85 7.44
CA CYS A 553 -9.07 18.03 7.06
C CYS A 553 -8.24 17.59 8.26
N ILE A 554 -8.12 18.44 9.29
CA ILE A 554 -7.46 18.09 10.55
C ILE A 554 -8.21 16.94 11.23
N LEU A 555 -9.53 17.10 11.38
CA LEU A 555 -10.38 16.08 11.99
C LEU A 555 -10.36 14.77 11.19
N ALA A 556 -10.43 14.84 9.86
CA ALA A 556 -10.37 13.68 9.00
C ALA A 556 -9.04 12.93 9.11
N ALA A 557 -7.92 13.65 9.19
CA ALA A 557 -6.60 13.05 9.36
C ALA A 557 -6.45 12.34 10.72
N LEU A 558 -6.92 12.95 11.81
CA LEU A 558 -6.93 12.34 13.14
C LEU A 558 -7.87 11.12 13.21
N GLY A 559 -9.06 11.23 12.59
CA GLY A 559 -9.99 10.11 12.44
C GLY A 559 -9.37 8.94 11.67
N ALA A 560 -8.63 9.22 10.60
CA ALA A 560 -7.88 8.21 9.85
C ALA A 560 -6.75 7.58 10.68
N SER A 561 -5.96 8.39 11.42
CA SER A 561 -4.92 7.90 12.33
C SER A 561 -5.51 6.90 13.34
N LYS A 562 -6.61 7.28 14.01
CA LYS A 562 -7.31 6.41 14.97
C LYS A 562 -7.77 5.10 14.33
N LEU A 563 -8.45 5.18 13.18
CA LEU A 563 -8.95 4.00 12.47
C LEU A 563 -7.81 3.06 12.08
N LEU A 564 -6.74 3.58 11.49
CA LEU A 564 -5.61 2.78 11.04
C LEU A 564 -4.85 2.15 12.21
N LYS A 565 -4.59 2.89 13.31
CA LYS A 565 -3.96 2.35 14.53
C LYS A 565 -4.82 1.26 15.18
N SER A 566 -6.15 1.40 15.15
CA SER A 566 -7.07 0.37 15.67
C SER A 566 -7.10 -0.90 14.80
N LEU A 567 -7.06 -0.73 13.47
CA LEU A 567 -7.04 -1.84 12.51
C LEU A 567 -5.70 -2.57 12.50
N ALA A 568 -4.58 -1.85 12.65
CA ALA A 568 -3.24 -2.44 12.74
C ALA A 568 -3.14 -3.45 13.90
N LYS A 569 -3.76 -3.15 15.05
CA LYS A 569 -3.78 -4.06 16.21
C LYS A 569 -4.55 -5.36 16.00
N VAL A 570 -5.45 -5.40 15.02
CA VAL A 570 -6.33 -6.55 14.74
C VAL A 570 -5.83 -7.38 13.56
N LYS A 571 -4.95 -6.83 12.73
CA LYS A 571 -4.35 -7.55 11.60
C LYS A 571 -3.41 -8.65 12.11
N ASN A 572 -3.59 -9.87 11.58
CA ASN A 572 -2.71 -11.00 11.87
C ASN A 572 -1.35 -10.91 11.14
N ASP A 573 -1.29 -10.17 10.03
CA ASP A 573 -0.08 -9.98 9.24
C ASP A 573 0.70 -8.76 9.74
N ILE A 574 1.94 -9.00 10.19
CA ILE A 574 2.84 -7.99 10.76
C ILE A 574 3.19 -6.93 9.72
N ASN A 575 3.38 -7.32 8.45
CA ASN A 575 3.74 -6.38 7.39
C ASN A 575 2.57 -5.44 7.09
N ALA A 576 1.36 -6.00 6.91
CA ALA A 576 0.17 -5.20 6.66
C ALA A 576 -0.26 -4.35 7.86
N ALA A 577 0.08 -4.76 9.09
CA ALA A 577 -0.10 -3.96 10.30
C ALA A 577 0.88 -2.77 10.33
N GLY A 578 2.16 -3.02 10.03
CA GLY A 578 3.20 -1.99 9.94
C GLY A 578 2.88 -0.93 8.88
N GLU A 579 2.44 -1.33 7.69
CA GLU A 579 2.02 -0.39 6.63
C GLU A 579 0.87 0.53 7.07
N SER A 580 -0.12 -0.01 7.80
CA SER A 580 -1.22 0.81 8.32
C SER A 580 -0.78 1.74 9.43
N GLU A 581 0.15 1.32 10.28
CA GLU A 581 0.70 2.19 11.34
C GLU A 581 1.57 3.31 10.75
N GLU A 582 2.37 3.03 9.72
CA GLU A 582 3.10 4.05 8.97
C GLU A 582 2.15 5.08 8.35
N LEU A 583 1.08 4.61 7.70
CA LEU A 583 0.06 5.49 7.13
C LEU A 583 -0.65 6.33 8.21
N ALA A 584 -0.91 5.76 9.38
CA ALA A 584 -1.50 6.49 10.50
C ALA A 584 -0.59 7.63 10.99
N ASN A 585 0.71 7.36 11.12
CA ASN A 585 1.71 8.36 11.52
C ASN A 585 1.91 9.44 10.45
N GLU A 586 1.78 9.10 9.16
CA GLU A 586 1.78 10.09 8.07
C GLU A 586 0.57 11.04 8.20
N TYR A 587 -0.63 10.52 8.48
CA TYR A 587 -1.81 11.35 8.73
C TYR A 587 -1.71 12.19 10.01
N GLU A 588 -1.13 11.66 11.08
CA GLU A 588 -0.82 12.43 12.30
C GLU A 588 0.10 13.62 11.98
N THR A 589 1.16 13.38 11.19
CA THR A 589 2.09 14.42 10.76
C THR A 589 1.40 15.49 9.93
N ARG A 590 0.56 15.10 8.96
CA ARG A 590 -0.22 16.04 8.14
C ARG A 590 -1.18 16.89 8.98
N ALA A 591 -1.82 16.29 10.00
CA ALA A 591 -2.69 17.02 10.92
C ALA A 591 -1.92 18.07 11.73
N VAL A 592 -0.73 17.70 12.24
CA VAL A 592 0.16 18.61 12.99
C VAL A 592 0.59 19.80 12.13
N GLU A 593 1.06 19.54 10.91
CA GLU A 593 1.55 20.58 10.01
C GLU A 593 0.43 21.52 9.57
N LEU A 594 -0.72 20.98 9.16
CA LEU A 594 -1.88 21.79 8.76
C LEU A 594 -2.38 22.65 9.93
N PHE A 595 -2.47 22.07 11.14
CA PHE A 595 -2.90 22.82 12.31
C PHE A 595 -1.86 23.88 12.70
N SER A 596 -0.57 23.64 12.50
CA SER A 596 0.48 24.64 12.75
C SER A 596 0.36 25.84 11.80
N GLU A 597 -0.01 25.62 10.54
CA GLU A 597 -0.25 26.70 9.58
C GLU A 597 -1.50 27.50 9.96
N CYS A 598 -2.60 26.81 10.33
CA CYS A 598 -3.83 27.46 10.79
C CYS A 598 -3.57 28.32 12.04
N TYR A 599 -2.91 27.76 13.05
CA TYR A 599 -2.56 28.46 14.29
C TYR A 599 -1.64 29.66 14.05
N SER A 600 -0.70 29.55 13.09
CA SER A 600 0.18 30.67 12.75
C SER A 600 -0.54 31.84 12.07
N SER A 601 -1.68 31.58 11.42
CA SER A 601 -2.47 32.62 10.77
C SER A 601 -3.46 33.28 11.72
N ASP A 602 -4.23 32.50 12.47
CA ASP A 602 -5.24 33.00 13.41
C ASP A 602 -5.41 32.02 14.58
N GLU A 603 -5.03 32.46 15.77
CA GLU A 603 -5.10 31.65 16.99
C GLU A 603 -6.55 31.38 17.42
N GLU A 604 -7.43 32.38 17.34
CA GLU A 604 -8.82 32.28 17.81
C GLU A 604 -9.64 31.32 16.94
N LEU A 605 -9.48 31.40 15.61
CA LEU A 605 -10.13 30.47 14.68
C LEU A 605 -9.55 29.05 14.79
N ALA A 606 -8.25 28.92 15.03
CA ALA A 606 -7.61 27.62 15.25
C ALA A 606 -8.11 26.94 16.53
N GLU A 607 -8.35 27.69 17.61
CA GLU A 607 -8.96 27.15 18.84
C GLU A 607 -10.38 26.64 18.60
N GLN A 608 -11.18 27.38 17.82
CA GLN A 608 -12.52 26.94 17.43
C GLN A 608 -12.48 25.61 16.66
N LEU A 609 -11.49 25.42 15.76
CA LEU A 609 -11.29 24.15 15.04
C LEU A 609 -10.97 22.96 15.96
N LEU A 610 -10.32 23.17 17.11
CA LEU A 610 -10.06 22.08 18.08
C LEU A 610 -11.35 21.61 18.77
N THR A 611 -12.28 22.53 19.00
CA THR A 611 -13.60 22.24 19.60
C THR A 611 -14.65 21.82 18.60
N TYR A 612 -14.37 21.99 17.30
CA TYR A 612 -15.26 21.59 16.22
C TYR A 612 -15.53 20.08 16.26
N SER A 613 -16.82 19.72 16.22
CA SER A 613 -17.28 18.34 16.15
C SER A 613 -17.95 18.06 14.81
N CYS A 614 -17.72 16.87 14.26
CA CYS A 614 -18.33 16.46 12.99
C CYS A 614 -19.24 15.25 13.18
N GLU A 615 -20.48 15.35 12.69
CA GLU A 615 -21.45 14.24 12.71
C GLU A 615 -20.93 12.99 12.00
N ALA A 616 -20.13 13.13 10.94
CA ALA A 616 -19.58 12.01 10.16
C ALA A 616 -18.44 11.24 10.85
N TRP A 617 -17.93 11.74 11.98
CA TRP A 617 -16.97 11.04 12.84
C TRP A 617 -17.59 10.65 14.19
N GLY A 618 -18.92 10.52 14.26
CA GLY A 618 -19.63 10.15 15.49
C GLY A 618 -19.83 11.31 16.47
N GLY A 619 -19.67 12.57 16.02
CA GLY A 619 -19.82 13.76 16.86
C GLY A 619 -18.60 14.06 17.74
N SER A 620 -17.49 13.33 17.58
CA SER A 620 -16.25 13.59 18.30
C SER A 620 -15.56 14.88 17.83
N ASN A 621 -14.88 15.55 18.76
CA ASN A 621 -14.02 16.71 18.44
C ASN A 621 -12.58 16.27 18.13
N CYS A 622 -11.77 17.20 17.60
CA CYS A 622 -10.37 16.93 17.24
C CYS A 622 -9.53 16.43 18.43
N LEU A 623 -9.79 16.97 19.63
CA LEU A 623 -9.04 16.63 20.84
C LEU A 623 -9.37 15.22 21.36
N GLU A 624 -10.65 14.84 21.36
CA GLU A 624 -11.13 13.51 21.74
C GLU A 624 -10.50 12.46 20.83
N LEU A 625 -10.53 12.67 19.51
CA LEU A 625 -9.93 11.76 18.54
C LEU A 625 -8.42 11.62 18.76
N ALA A 626 -7.70 12.73 18.94
CA ALA A 626 -6.25 12.70 19.15
C ALA A 626 -5.86 11.97 20.46
N VAL A 627 -6.63 12.18 21.54
CA VAL A 627 -6.40 11.51 22.83
C VAL A 627 -6.71 10.02 22.74
N GLU A 628 -7.80 9.64 22.11
CA GLU A 628 -8.19 8.24 21.92
C GLU A 628 -7.21 7.49 21.00
N ALA A 629 -6.70 8.16 19.96
CA ALA A 629 -5.68 7.63 19.04
C ALA A 629 -4.27 7.55 19.66
N LYS A 630 -4.04 8.25 20.77
CA LYS A 630 -2.72 8.45 21.39
C LYS A 630 -1.73 9.16 20.45
N ASP A 631 -2.21 10.17 19.74
CA ASP A 631 -1.42 10.99 18.80
C ASP A 631 -0.53 11.97 19.59
N GLN A 632 0.66 11.50 20.00
CA GLN A 632 1.57 12.26 20.86
C GLN A 632 2.11 13.51 20.17
N GLN A 633 2.33 13.48 18.85
CA GLN A 633 2.87 14.61 18.11
C GLN A 633 1.84 15.72 17.98
N PHE A 634 0.58 15.36 17.70
CA PHE A 634 -0.53 16.31 17.65
C PHE A 634 -0.82 16.91 19.02
N ILE A 635 -0.85 16.09 20.08
CA ILE A 635 -1.07 16.58 21.43
C ILE A 635 0.10 17.47 21.88
N ALA A 636 1.35 17.20 21.49
CA ALA A 636 2.50 18.03 21.83
C ALA A 636 2.57 19.36 21.03
N GLN A 637 1.66 19.60 20.10
CA GLN A 637 1.64 20.82 19.30
C GLN A 637 1.34 22.03 20.22
N PRO A 638 2.10 23.16 20.11
CA PRO A 638 2.04 24.23 21.11
C PRO A 638 0.66 24.87 21.30
N GLY A 639 -0.11 25.02 20.22
CA GLY A 639 -1.46 25.59 20.26
C GLY A 639 -2.46 24.69 20.97
N VAL A 640 -2.39 23.36 20.74
CA VAL A 640 -3.23 22.37 21.44
C VAL A 640 -3.00 22.39 22.95
N GLN A 641 -1.75 22.49 23.38
CA GLN A 641 -1.39 22.47 24.80
C GLN A 641 -1.74 23.77 25.52
N TRP A 642 -1.64 24.90 24.83
CA TRP A 642 -2.12 26.17 25.37
C TRP A 642 -3.61 26.08 25.74
N TYR A 643 -4.43 25.52 24.85
CA TYR A 643 -5.86 25.31 25.10
C TYR A 643 -6.10 24.36 26.29
N MET A 644 -5.31 23.27 26.41
CA MET A 644 -5.45 22.32 27.52
C MET A 644 -4.99 22.88 28.89
N ASN A 645 -3.97 23.75 28.92
CA ASN A 645 -3.38 24.29 30.16
C ASN A 645 -4.24 25.39 30.81
N GLY A 646 -5.05 26.10 30.04
CA GLY A 646 -5.94 27.16 30.57
C GLY A 646 -6.90 26.69 31.67
N ASN A 647 -7.26 25.40 31.70
CA ASN A 647 -8.17 24.80 32.67
C ASN A 647 -7.50 24.12 33.88
N LYS A 648 -6.16 24.11 33.99
CA LYS A 648 -5.43 23.22 34.91
C LYS A 648 -4.38 23.92 35.80
N TYR A 649 -4.69 25.09 36.35
CA TYR A 649 -3.77 25.80 37.28
C TYR A 649 -3.29 24.95 38.48
N PHE A 650 -4.15 24.07 39.02
CA PHE A 650 -3.85 23.26 40.20
C PHE A 650 -3.15 21.92 39.92
N SER A 651 -2.93 21.52 38.67
CA SER A 651 -2.19 20.27 38.39
C SER A 651 -0.67 20.45 38.40
N ASP A 652 -0.18 21.68 38.31
CA ASP A 652 1.24 21.97 38.34
C ASP A 652 1.78 21.93 39.78
N LEU A 653 2.75 21.05 40.03
CA LEU A 653 3.43 20.91 41.32
C LEU A 653 3.99 22.25 41.83
N TRP A 654 4.47 23.09 40.90
CA TRP A 654 5.01 24.40 41.18
C TRP A 654 3.95 25.38 41.68
N ASN A 655 2.72 25.34 41.15
CA ASN A 655 1.61 26.18 41.60
C ASN A 655 1.05 25.68 42.95
N ILE A 656 1.08 24.35 43.19
CA ILE A 656 0.78 23.77 44.50
C ILE A 656 1.79 24.25 45.55
N MET A 657 3.09 24.28 45.23
CA MET A 657 4.13 24.81 46.14
C MET A 657 3.95 26.30 46.44
N ASP A 658 3.57 27.11 45.44
CA ASP A 658 3.32 28.54 45.64
C ASP A 658 2.09 28.79 46.52
N THR A 659 1.00 28.05 46.29
CA THR A 659 -0.21 28.16 47.12
C THR A 659 0.05 27.72 48.56
N LEU A 660 0.85 26.66 48.76
CA LEU A 660 1.28 26.21 50.08
C LEU A 660 2.21 27.22 50.77
N GLY A 661 3.16 27.82 50.04
CA GLY A 661 4.01 28.89 50.58
C GLY A 661 3.21 30.12 51.00
N ILE A 662 2.29 30.59 50.16
CA ILE A 662 1.41 31.72 50.51
C ILE A 662 0.56 31.40 51.74
N PHE A 663 0.03 30.17 51.85
CA PHE A 663 -0.73 29.74 53.02
C PHE A 663 0.13 29.68 54.30
N CYS A 664 1.34 29.14 54.22
CA CYS A 664 2.31 29.10 55.32
C CYS A 664 2.70 30.52 55.77
N PHE A 665 2.94 31.43 54.82
CA PHE A 665 3.23 32.83 55.09
C PHE A 665 2.08 33.55 55.82
N ILE A 666 0.84 33.38 55.34
CA ILE A 666 -0.36 33.94 56.01
C ILE A 666 -0.50 33.38 57.43
N THR A 667 -0.31 32.07 57.60
CA THR A 667 -0.36 31.42 58.91
C THR A 667 0.74 31.97 59.84
N GLY A 668 1.96 32.13 59.35
CA GLY A 668 3.07 32.74 60.08
C GLY A 668 2.78 34.17 60.53
N ILE A 669 2.13 34.98 59.67
CA ILE A 669 1.68 36.33 60.02
C ILE A 669 0.62 36.29 61.12
N ILE A 670 -0.37 35.38 61.03
CA ILE A 670 -1.41 35.24 62.05
C ILE A 670 -0.81 34.88 63.42
N PHE A 671 0.11 33.92 63.48
CA PHE A 671 0.80 33.56 64.73
C PHE A 671 1.69 34.66 65.28
N ARG A 672 2.25 35.51 64.41
CA ARG A 672 3.06 36.68 64.79
C ARG A 672 2.21 37.86 65.28
N LEU A 673 1.02 38.07 64.71
CA LEU A 673 0.10 39.14 65.13
C LEU A 673 -0.64 38.79 66.44
N ARG A 674 -0.80 37.50 66.76
CA ARG A 674 -1.40 37.03 68.02
C ARG A 674 -0.40 37.13 69.19
N SER A 675 -0.14 38.36 69.63
CA SER A 675 0.95 38.76 70.53
C SER A 675 0.85 38.34 72.01
N SER A 676 -0.10 37.48 72.42
CA SER A 676 -0.38 37.26 73.86
C SER A 676 0.47 36.16 74.54
N ASN A 677 1.08 35.23 73.79
CA ASN A 677 1.84 34.10 74.35
C ASN A 677 3.26 33.98 73.74
N GLU A 678 4.29 33.82 74.57
CA GLU A 678 5.69 33.61 74.11
C GLU A 678 5.84 32.38 73.20
N SER A 679 5.06 31.32 73.41
CA SER A 679 5.09 30.13 72.55
C SER A 679 4.58 30.42 71.12
N SER A 680 3.63 31.34 70.95
CA SER A 680 3.09 31.73 69.65
C SER A 680 4.13 32.47 68.81
N TRP A 681 4.97 33.29 69.45
CA TRP A 681 6.08 33.99 68.79
C TRP A 681 7.14 33.03 68.28
N TYR A 682 7.53 32.06 69.10
CA TYR A 682 8.46 31.01 68.68
C TYR A 682 7.90 30.18 67.52
N SER A 683 6.64 29.75 67.61
CA SER A 683 5.96 29.02 66.53
C SER A 683 5.88 29.84 65.24
N GLY A 684 5.54 31.13 65.31
CA GLY A 684 5.53 32.02 64.14
C GLY A 684 6.91 32.17 63.50
N ARG A 685 7.98 32.27 64.30
CA ARG A 685 9.36 32.27 63.80
C ARG A 685 9.72 30.96 63.09
N VAL A 686 9.36 29.81 63.66
CA VAL A 686 9.60 28.50 63.05
C VAL A 686 8.86 28.38 61.70
N ILE A 687 7.60 28.82 61.64
CA ILE A 687 6.81 28.80 60.40
C ILE A 687 7.45 29.68 59.32
N PHE A 688 7.93 30.88 59.65
CA PHE A 688 8.66 31.71 58.68
C PHE A 688 9.98 31.10 58.21
N CYS A 689 10.71 30.40 59.09
CA CYS A 689 11.92 29.69 58.69
C CYS A 689 11.61 28.55 57.70
N LEU A 690 10.51 27.82 57.92
CA LEU A 690 10.05 26.77 57.00
C LEU A 690 9.53 27.36 55.68
N ASP A 691 8.80 28.47 55.76
CA ASP A 691 8.29 29.20 54.60
C ASP A 691 9.42 29.72 53.69
N TYR A 692 10.50 30.23 54.29
CA TYR A 692 11.70 30.62 53.55
C TYR A 692 12.33 29.45 52.77
N ILE A 693 12.29 28.22 53.29
CA ILE A 693 12.76 27.03 52.57
C ILE A 693 11.88 26.78 51.33
N ILE A 694 10.55 26.90 51.46
CA ILE A 694 9.62 26.73 50.33
C ILE A 694 9.89 27.77 49.23
N PHE A 695 10.03 29.06 49.59
CA PHE A 695 10.31 30.11 48.62
C PHE A 695 11.72 30.04 48.01
N THR A 696 12.73 29.52 48.73
CA THR A 696 14.05 29.29 48.14
C THR A 696 14.05 28.13 47.16
N LEU A 697 13.29 27.05 47.43
CA LEU A 697 13.08 25.97 46.45
C LEU A 697 12.40 26.48 45.17
N ARG A 698 11.53 27.50 45.26
CA ARG A 698 10.92 28.12 44.08
C ARG A 698 11.94 28.73 43.11
N LEU A 699 13.12 29.14 43.56
CA LEU A 699 14.17 29.66 42.67
C LEU A 699 14.69 28.59 41.68
N ILE A 700 14.57 27.30 42.02
CA ILE A 700 14.94 26.20 41.12
C ILE A 700 14.12 26.25 39.83
N HIS A 701 12.85 26.68 39.91
CA HIS A 701 11.98 26.81 38.75
C HIS A 701 12.53 27.79 37.70
N ILE A 702 13.28 28.83 38.10
CA ILE A 702 13.90 29.78 37.16
C ILE A 702 14.98 29.09 36.31
N PHE A 703 15.72 28.15 36.89
CA PHE A 703 16.76 27.41 36.19
C PHE A 703 16.22 26.42 35.15
N THR A 704 14.89 26.17 35.13
CA THR A 704 14.26 25.34 34.10
C THR A 704 14.40 25.91 32.69
N VAL A 705 14.59 27.23 32.56
CA VAL A 705 14.85 27.92 31.29
C VAL A 705 16.18 27.52 30.67
N SER A 706 17.17 27.21 31.49
CA SER A 706 18.52 26.93 31.01
C SER A 706 18.54 25.64 30.21
N ARG A 707 19.16 25.68 29.02
CA ARG A 707 19.33 24.51 28.14
C ARG A 707 20.04 23.35 28.83
N ASN A 708 20.95 23.64 29.76
CA ASN A 708 21.77 22.62 30.41
C ASN A 708 21.17 22.11 31.74
N LEU A 709 20.38 22.93 32.44
CA LEU A 709 19.83 22.61 33.76
C LEU A 709 18.35 22.20 33.70
N GLY A 710 17.58 22.75 32.76
CA GLY A 710 16.14 22.45 32.64
C GLY A 710 15.81 20.98 32.47
N PRO A 711 16.44 20.26 31.53
CA PRO A 711 16.21 18.83 31.38
C PRO A 711 16.53 18.02 32.64
N LYS A 712 17.61 18.40 33.36
CA LYS A 712 18.01 17.75 34.60
C LYS A 712 16.99 17.95 35.72
N ILE A 713 16.38 19.13 35.81
CA ILE A 713 15.31 19.42 36.78
C ILE A 713 14.07 18.56 36.47
N ILE A 714 13.75 18.34 35.20
CA ILE A 714 12.62 17.49 34.78
C ILE A 714 12.90 16.02 35.10
N MET A 715 14.14 15.56 34.91
CA MET A 715 14.55 14.22 35.33
C MET A 715 14.33 14.05 36.83
N LEU A 716 14.80 15.00 37.65
CA LEU A 716 14.57 14.98 39.10
C LEU A 716 13.08 14.95 39.46
N GLN A 717 12.24 15.74 38.78
CA GLN A 717 10.80 15.75 39.02
C GLN A 717 10.15 14.39 38.74
N ARG A 718 10.54 13.71 37.65
CA ARG A 718 10.02 12.37 37.31
C ARG A 718 10.52 11.30 38.28
N MET A 719 11.76 11.40 38.73
CA MET A 719 12.38 10.50 39.71
C MET A 719 11.73 10.58 41.10
N MET A 720 10.98 11.65 41.42
CA MET A 720 10.26 11.77 42.70
C MET A 720 9.24 10.65 42.93
N ILE A 721 8.63 10.11 41.86
CA ILE A 721 7.70 8.99 41.96
C ILE A 721 8.45 7.72 42.41
N ASP A 722 9.60 7.45 41.81
CA ASP A 722 10.45 6.30 42.17
C ASP A 722 10.99 6.43 43.60
N ILE A 723 11.38 7.66 44.01
CA ILE A 723 11.81 7.96 45.38
C ILE A 723 10.70 7.65 46.38
N PHE A 724 9.45 7.99 46.06
CA PHE A 724 8.32 7.72 46.96
C PHE A 724 8.10 6.21 47.16
N PHE A 725 8.09 5.42 46.07
CA PHE A 725 7.98 3.96 46.16
C PHE A 725 9.16 3.33 46.91
N PHE A 726 10.37 3.85 46.70
CA PHE A 726 11.55 3.43 47.43
C PHE A 726 11.46 3.74 48.93
N LEU A 727 11.08 4.97 49.31
CA LEU A 727 10.94 5.37 50.72
C LEU A 727 9.88 4.53 51.43
N PHE A 728 8.81 4.14 50.73
CA PHE A 728 7.81 3.22 51.27
C PHE A 728 8.40 1.83 51.57
N LEU A 729 9.08 1.23 50.60
CA LEU A 729 9.69 -0.10 50.76
C LEU A 729 10.80 -0.09 51.82
N PHE A 730 11.62 0.95 51.85
CA PHE A 730 12.62 1.19 52.88
C PHE A 730 11.98 1.36 54.26
N GLY A 731 10.91 2.15 54.37
CA GLY A 731 10.19 2.39 55.63
C GLY A 731 9.65 1.11 56.25
N VAL A 732 9.06 0.22 55.43
CA VAL A 732 8.57 -1.09 55.89
C VAL A 732 9.72 -1.95 56.45
N TRP A 733 10.84 -2.01 55.73
CA TRP A 733 12.00 -2.80 56.15
C TRP A 733 12.67 -2.25 57.41
N MET A 734 12.84 -0.93 57.49
CA MET A 734 13.41 -0.22 58.63
C MET A 734 12.58 -0.45 59.90
N VAL A 735 11.25 -0.32 59.82
CA VAL A 735 10.37 -0.55 60.97
C VAL A 735 10.40 -2.02 61.39
N ALA A 736 10.40 -2.96 60.44
CA ALA A 736 10.48 -4.40 60.75
C ALA A 736 11.76 -4.75 61.53
N PHE A 737 12.91 -4.26 61.08
CA PHE A 737 14.19 -4.44 61.79
C PHE A 737 14.20 -3.72 63.15
N GLY A 738 13.73 -2.48 63.21
CA GLY A 738 13.69 -1.69 64.43
C GLY A 738 12.84 -2.30 65.53
N VAL A 739 11.65 -2.81 65.19
CA VAL A 739 10.75 -3.51 66.13
C VAL A 739 11.38 -4.82 66.59
N ALA A 740 11.94 -5.61 65.68
CA ALA A 740 12.61 -6.86 66.03
C ALA A 740 13.79 -6.63 66.97
N ARG A 741 14.65 -5.64 66.67
CA ARG A 741 15.81 -5.29 67.50
C ARG A 741 15.40 -4.80 68.89
N GLN A 742 14.42 -3.90 68.97
CA GLN A 742 13.91 -3.38 70.25
C GLN A 742 13.31 -4.51 71.10
N GLY A 743 12.54 -5.43 70.49
CA GLY A 743 11.91 -6.55 71.18
C GLY A 743 12.87 -7.64 71.65
N ILE A 744 14.01 -7.84 70.96
CA ILE A 744 15.02 -8.84 71.34
C ILE A 744 15.91 -8.33 72.49
N LEU A 745 16.33 -7.07 72.44
CA LEU A 745 17.39 -6.56 73.33
C LEU A 745 16.87 -5.94 74.62
N ARG A 746 15.65 -5.40 74.66
CA ARG A 746 15.17 -4.57 75.77
C ARG A 746 13.84 -5.06 76.33
N LYS A 747 13.64 -4.82 77.64
CA LYS A 747 12.36 -5.06 78.33
C LYS A 747 11.28 -4.11 77.84
N ASN A 748 10.03 -4.45 78.15
CA ASN A 748 8.88 -3.63 77.80
C ASN A 748 9.03 -2.19 78.33
N GLU A 749 9.17 -1.24 77.40
CA GLU A 749 9.35 0.19 77.65
C GLU A 749 8.03 0.89 77.31
N TYR A 750 7.51 1.74 78.21
CA TYR A 750 6.21 2.41 78.02
C TYR A 750 6.35 3.86 77.50
N ARG A 751 7.59 4.37 77.44
CA ARG A 751 7.89 5.74 77.00
C ARG A 751 7.95 5.81 75.46
N TRP A 752 6.88 6.32 74.85
CA TRP A 752 6.73 6.39 73.39
C TRP A 752 7.88 7.13 72.68
N GLU A 753 8.44 8.18 73.25
CA GLU A 753 9.58 8.90 72.66
C GLU A 753 10.84 8.03 72.51
N TRP A 754 11.13 7.20 73.51
CA TRP A 754 12.26 6.27 73.49
C TRP A 754 11.99 5.07 72.59
N ILE A 755 10.74 4.57 72.54
CA ILE A 755 10.34 3.54 71.57
C ILE A 755 10.53 4.07 70.14
N PHE A 756 10.04 5.28 69.85
CA PHE A 756 10.19 5.90 68.54
C PHE A 756 11.66 6.11 68.16
N ARG A 757 12.48 6.62 69.09
CA ARG A 757 13.91 6.80 68.89
C ARG A 757 14.63 5.48 68.59
N SER A 758 14.29 4.40 69.27
CA SER A 758 15.01 3.14 69.11
C SER A 758 14.47 2.23 68.00
N VAL A 759 13.19 2.36 67.63
CA VAL A 759 12.56 1.60 66.52
C VAL A 759 12.76 2.28 65.17
N ILE A 760 12.80 3.61 65.10
CA ILE A 760 12.86 4.34 63.82
C ILE A 760 14.19 5.08 63.67
N TYR A 761 14.56 5.91 64.64
CA TYR A 761 15.70 6.81 64.50
C TYR A 761 17.06 6.08 64.53
N GLU A 762 17.26 5.13 65.44
CA GLU A 762 18.51 4.34 65.50
C GLU A 762 18.72 3.45 64.26
N PRO A 763 17.74 2.66 63.76
CA PRO A 763 17.85 1.94 62.48
C PRO A 763 18.08 2.81 61.26
N TYR A 764 17.51 4.03 61.24
CA TYR A 764 17.77 5.01 60.19
C TYR A 764 19.23 5.48 60.19
N LEU A 765 19.80 5.78 61.37
CA LEU A 765 21.21 6.15 61.51
C LEU A 765 22.15 4.98 61.14
N ALA A 766 21.75 3.75 61.44
CA ALA A 766 22.52 2.55 61.08
C ALA A 766 22.75 2.45 59.57
N MET A 767 21.78 2.82 58.73
CA MET A 767 21.94 2.84 57.27
C MET A 767 23.12 3.72 56.82
N PHE A 768 23.32 4.88 57.47
CA PHE A 768 24.43 5.79 57.19
C PHE A 768 25.76 5.35 57.83
N GLY A 769 25.81 4.15 58.42
CA GLY A 769 27.03 3.59 59.01
C GLY A 769 27.27 3.97 60.47
N GLN A 770 26.33 4.65 61.14
CA GLN A 770 26.39 4.87 62.58
C GLN A 770 25.76 3.67 63.29
N TYR A 771 26.59 2.69 63.68
CA TYR A 771 26.11 1.53 64.41
C TYR A 771 25.77 1.90 65.87
N PRO A 772 24.67 1.38 66.44
CA PRO A 772 24.36 1.59 67.84
C PRO A 772 25.36 0.84 68.74
N ASP A 773 25.84 1.53 69.78
CA ASP A 773 26.83 1.03 70.76
C ASP A 773 26.34 -0.23 71.52
N ASP A 774 25.05 -0.55 71.43
CA ASP A 774 24.35 -1.64 72.14
C ASP A 774 24.54 -3.04 71.50
N ILE A 775 25.30 -3.15 70.39
CA ILE A 775 25.45 -4.39 69.61
C ILE A 775 26.64 -5.25 70.09
N ASP A 776 27.74 -4.61 70.50
CA ASP A 776 28.98 -5.27 70.93
C ASP A 776 29.13 -5.15 72.46
N GLY A 777 29.07 -6.27 73.20
CA GLY A 777 29.16 -6.25 74.66
C GLY A 777 30.52 -5.81 75.22
N THR A 778 31.56 -5.72 74.38
CA THR A 778 32.87 -5.17 74.73
C THR A 778 32.93 -3.65 74.72
N THR A 779 32.03 -3.00 73.97
CA THR A 779 31.98 -1.53 73.80
C THR A 779 30.82 -0.90 74.59
N TYR A 780 29.94 -1.73 75.16
CA TYR A 780 28.77 -1.29 75.91
C TYR A 780 29.15 -0.66 77.25
N ASN A 781 28.92 0.65 77.37
CA ASN A 781 29.18 1.39 78.61
C ASN A 781 27.91 1.47 79.47
N PHE A 782 27.93 0.80 80.62
CA PHE A 782 26.82 0.80 81.61
C PHE A 782 26.46 2.20 82.12
N ASP A 783 27.35 3.19 82.04
CA ASP A 783 27.07 4.56 82.46
C ASP A 783 26.07 5.28 81.54
N ARG A 784 25.80 4.75 80.34
CA ARG A 784 24.89 5.36 79.35
C ARG A 784 23.45 4.89 79.48
N CYS A 785 23.14 3.87 80.28
CA CYS A 785 21.80 3.31 80.40
C CYS A 785 21.32 3.22 81.86
N THR A 786 20.01 3.02 82.08
CA THR A 786 19.43 2.79 83.42
C THR A 786 18.42 1.65 83.41
N PHE A 787 18.40 0.83 84.46
CA PHE A 787 17.46 -0.30 84.56
C PHE A 787 16.02 0.11 84.91
N SER A 788 15.83 1.28 85.53
CA SER A 788 14.50 1.83 85.86
C SER A 788 13.97 2.82 84.83
N GLY A 789 14.80 3.21 83.84
CA GLY A 789 14.55 4.33 82.96
C GLY A 789 14.65 5.68 83.70
N ASN A 790 15.35 6.65 83.11
CA ASN A 790 15.32 8.06 83.53
C ASN A 790 15.14 8.93 82.28
N GLU A 791 14.65 10.17 82.40
CA GLU A 791 14.34 11.04 81.25
C GLU A 791 15.53 11.24 80.29
N SER A 792 16.76 11.13 80.80
CA SER A 792 17.99 11.36 80.06
C SER A 792 18.69 10.10 79.51
N LYS A 793 18.31 8.88 79.92
CA LYS A 793 19.02 7.63 79.56
C LYS A 793 18.07 6.51 79.07
N PRO A 794 18.46 5.75 78.02
CA PRO A 794 17.71 4.59 77.56
C PRO A 794 17.69 3.45 78.58
N LEU A 795 16.76 2.51 78.40
CA LEU A 795 16.74 1.26 79.15
C LEU A 795 17.94 0.39 78.75
N CYS A 796 18.61 -0.22 79.72
CA CYS A 796 19.70 -1.14 79.46
C CYS A 796 19.20 -2.41 78.75
N VAL A 797 20.10 -3.06 78.00
CA VAL A 797 19.89 -4.40 77.42
C VAL A 797 19.62 -5.42 78.55
N GLU A 798 18.81 -6.46 78.28
CA GLU A 798 18.61 -7.55 79.25
C GLU A 798 19.93 -8.28 79.54
N LEU A 799 20.29 -8.41 80.83
CA LEU A 799 21.50 -9.08 81.27
C LEU A 799 21.20 -10.43 81.94
N ASP A 800 22.12 -11.38 81.78
CA ASP A 800 22.17 -12.64 82.53
C ASP A 800 22.85 -12.45 83.90
N ALA A 801 22.82 -13.51 84.73
CA ALA A 801 23.38 -13.51 86.09
C ALA A 801 24.87 -13.14 86.19
N ASN A 802 25.60 -13.17 85.06
CA ASN A 802 27.02 -12.83 84.94
C ASN A 802 27.29 -11.42 84.38
N ASN A 803 26.29 -10.53 84.33
CA ASN A 803 26.39 -9.18 83.74
C ASN A 803 26.77 -9.12 82.24
N HIS A 804 26.49 -10.19 81.50
CA HIS A 804 26.58 -10.21 80.03
C HIS A 804 25.18 -10.08 79.41
N PRO A 805 25.04 -9.55 78.18
CA PRO A 805 23.76 -9.54 77.48
C PRO A 805 23.18 -10.96 77.39
N ARG A 806 21.93 -11.10 77.80
CA ARG A 806 21.20 -12.38 77.85
C ARG A 806 20.98 -12.99 76.47
N PHE A 807 20.90 -12.15 75.45
CA PHE A 807 20.81 -12.60 74.07
C PHE A 807 22.22 -12.73 73.46
N PRO A 808 22.54 -13.84 72.78
CA PRO A 808 23.90 -14.07 72.30
C PRO A 808 24.35 -13.07 71.22
N GLU A 809 25.53 -12.48 71.42
CA GLU A 809 26.14 -11.49 70.51
C GLU A 809 26.38 -12.06 69.10
N TRP A 810 26.66 -13.37 69.01
CA TRP A 810 26.84 -14.06 67.73
C TRP A 810 25.57 -14.12 66.87
N ILE A 811 24.40 -13.76 67.40
CA ILE A 811 23.14 -13.66 66.64
C ILE A 811 22.82 -12.19 66.29
N THR A 812 23.09 -11.24 67.19
CA THR A 812 22.83 -9.80 66.96
C THR A 812 23.72 -9.23 65.86
N ILE A 813 24.99 -9.61 65.84
CA ILE A 813 25.96 -9.15 64.82
C ILE A 813 25.52 -9.59 63.41
N PRO A 814 25.21 -10.88 63.13
CA PRO A 814 24.66 -11.27 61.83
C PRO A 814 23.33 -10.60 61.48
N LEU A 815 22.43 -10.37 62.44
CA LEU A 815 21.16 -9.69 62.18
C LEU A 815 21.37 -8.26 61.68
N VAL A 816 22.30 -7.51 62.30
CA VAL A 816 22.69 -6.17 61.85
C VAL A 816 23.42 -6.24 60.51
N CYS A 817 24.31 -7.21 60.30
CA CYS A 817 24.98 -7.41 59.01
C CYS A 817 24.00 -7.71 57.86
N ILE A 818 22.97 -8.52 58.10
CA ILE A 818 21.91 -8.81 57.12
C ILE A 818 21.10 -7.54 56.83
N TYR A 819 20.76 -6.76 57.86
CA TYR A 819 20.10 -5.47 57.68
C TYR A 819 20.95 -4.50 56.85
N MET A 820 22.24 -4.37 57.14
CA MET A 820 23.16 -3.50 56.41
C MET A 820 23.38 -3.99 54.97
N LEU A 821 23.50 -5.29 54.75
CA LEU A 821 23.62 -5.87 53.40
C LEU A 821 22.35 -5.62 52.59
N SER A 822 21.17 -5.89 53.16
CA SER A 822 19.90 -5.68 52.46
C SER A 822 19.65 -4.21 52.15
N THR A 823 19.85 -3.30 53.11
CA THR A 823 19.65 -1.85 52.89
C THR A 823 20.68 -1.26 51.92
N ASN A 824 21.98 -1.46 52.16
CA ASN A 824 23.01 -0.77 51.39
C ASN A 824 23.38 -1.45 50.07
N ILE A 825 23.22 -2.77 49.94
CA ILE A 825 23.55 -3.48 48.70
C ILE A 825 22.30 -3.76 47.86
N LEU A 826 21.17 -4.16 48.45
CA LEU A 826 19.98 -4.46 47.63
C LEU A 826 19.15 -3.21 47.35
N LEU A 827 18.75 -2.47 48.39
CA LEU A 827 17.81 -1.35 48.23
C LEU A 827 18.46 -0.15 47.53
N VAL A 828 19.65 0.27 47.95
CA VAL A 828 20.35 1.41 47.31
C VAL A 828 20.67 1.11 45.84
N ASN A 829 21.13 -0.09 45.49
CA ASN A 829 21.41 -0.43 44.09
C ASN A 829 20.13 -0.52 43.25
N LEU A 830 19.01 -0.96 43.81
CA LEU A 830 17.71 -0.90 43.15
C LEU A 830 17.29 0.55 42.86
N LEU A 831 17.51 1.47 43.81
CA LEU A 831 17.27 2.90 43.59
C LEU A 831 18.14 3.46 42.45
N VAL A 832 19.43 3.12 42.45
CA VAL A 832 20.36 3.50 41.36
C VAL A 832 19.90 2.94 40.01
N ALA A 833 19.40 1.70 39.96
CA ALA A 833 18.88 1.10 38.73
C ALA A 833 17.59 1.77 38.23
N MET A 834 16.63 2.05 39.11
CA MET A 834 15.40 2.77 38.78
C MET A 834 15.70 4.18 38.26
N PHE A 835 16.62 4.87 38.91
CA PHE A 835 17.13 6.17 38.46
C PHE A 835 17.85 6.08 37.11
N GLY A 836 18.65 5.04 36.88
CA GLY A 836 19.30 4.81 35.59
C GLY A 836 18.30 4.67 34.44
N TYR A 837 17.19 3.96 34.66
CA TYR A 837 16.13 3.78 33.67
C TYR A 837 15.38 5.09 33.35
N THR A 838 14.98 5.85 34.38
CA THR A 838 14.28 7.13 34.18
C THR A 838 15.18 8.20 33.59
N VAL A 839 16.46 8.22 33.96
CA VAL A 839 17.47 9.09 33.36
C VAL A 839 17.67 8.76 31.88
N GLY A 840 17.81 7.48 31.52
CA GLY A 840 18.01 7.05 30.12
C GLY A 840 16.85 7.45 29.22
N SER A 841 15.61 7.12 29.62
CA SER A 841 14.40 7.43 28.83
C SER A 841 14.13 8.92 28.63
N VAL A 842 14.50 9.78 29.58
CA VAL A 842 14.34 11.23 29.45
C VAL A 842 15.49 11.86 28.66
N GLN A 843 16.70 11.30 28.73
CA GLN A 843 17.87 11.83 28.04
C GLN A 843 17.77 11.67 26.51
N GLU A 844 17.14 10.61 26.02
CA GLU A 844 16.91 10.38 24.58
C GLU A 844 16.04 11.50 23.93
N ASN A 845 15.13 12.11 24.69
CA ASN A 845 14.18 13.14 24.21
C ASN A 845 14.42 14.54 24.81
N ASN A 846 15.61 14.76 25.38
CA ASN A 846 15.93 15.92 26.21
C ASN A 846 15.67 17.27 25.50
N ASP A 847 16.12 17.41 24.25
CA ASP A 847 15.99 18.66 23.50
C ASP A 847 14.52 18.99 23.17
N GLN A 848 13.67 17.99 22.92
CA GLN A 848 12.25 18.19 22.64
C GLN A 848 11.48 18.61 23.90
N VAL A 849 11.72 17.90 25.01
CA VAL A 849 11.11 18.20 26.31
C VAL A 849 11.48 19.61 26.79
N TRP A 850 12.74 20.03 26.62
CA TRP A 850 13.18 21.38 26.98
C TRP A 850 12.57 22.46 26.08
N LYS A 851 12.57 22.27 24.76
CA LYS A 851 11.96 23.23 23.81
C LYS A 851 10.48 23.45 24.12
N PHE A 852 9.77 22.35 24.42
CA PHE A 852 8.37 22.36 24.80
C PHE A 852 8.11 23.17 26.07
N GLN A 853 8.87 22.92 27.15
CA GLN A 853 8.72 23.64 28.42
C GLN A 853 9.14 25.12 28.33
N ARG A 854 10.20 25.42 27.58
CA ARG A 854 10.65 26.79 27.35
C ARG A 854 9.56 27.63 26.69
N TYR A 855 8.82 27.06 25.75
CA TYR A 855 7.74 27.77 25.06
C TYR A 855 6.67 28.27 26.03
N PHE A 856 6.12 27.40 26.90
CA PHE A 856 5.09 27.81 27.88
C PHE A 856 5.60 28.89 28.82
N LEU A 857 6.83 28.74 29.32
CA LEU A 857 7.39 29.71 30.24
C LEU A 857 7.63 31.08 29.55
N VAL A 858 8.14 31.08 28.32
CA VAL A 858 8.34 32.31 27.55
C VAL A 858 7.01 32.99 27.24
N GLN A 859 5.96 32.24 26.94
CA GLN A 859 4.61 32.78 26.71
C GLN A 859 3.99 33.35 27.99
N GLU A 860 4.15 32.66 29.13
CA GLU A 860 3.70 33.14 30.43
C GLU A 860 4.39 34.46 30.82
N TYR A 861 5.71 34.57 30.64
CA TYR A 861 6.43 35.82 30.91
C TYR A 861 6.19 36.89 29.84
N GLY A 862 5.87 36.51 28.60
CA GLY A 862 5.54 37.42 27.50
C GLY A 862 4.18 38.12 27.67
N SER A 863 3.21 37.44 28.29
CA SER A 863 1.88 38.00 28.59
C SER A 863 1.84 38.85 29.87
N ARG A 864 2.90 38.80 30.70
CA ARG A 864 3.01 39.61 31.93
C ARG A 864 3.42 41.05 31.63
N LEU A 865 3.01 41.97 32.50
CA LEU A 865 3.41 43.37 32.39
C LEU A 865 4.93 43.52 32.55
N THR A 866 5.55 44.36 31.71
CA THR A 866 6.99 44.62 31.65
C THR A 866 7.57 45.39 32.85
N ILE A 867 6.78 45.58 33.91
CA ILE A 867 7.12 46.39 35.07
C ILE A 867 7.74 45.51 36.18
N PRO A 868 8.83 45.93 36.85
CA PRO A 868 9.41 45.19 37.97
C PRO A 868 8.43 44.98 39.13
N PHE A 869 8.50 43.82 39.79
CA PHE A 869 7.51 43.36 40.77
C PHE A 869 7.09 44.39 41.86
N PRO A 870 7.99 45.19 42.46
CA PRO A 870 7.59 46.22 43.44
C PRO A 870 6.60 47.26 42.90
N PHE A 871 6.61 47.52 41.59
CA PHE A 871 5.78 48.54 40.94
C PHE A 871 4.56 47.99 40.20
N VAL A 872 4.45 46.65 40.09
CA VAL A 872 3.33 45.96 39.40
C VAL A 872 1.98 46.26 40.06
N ILE A 873 1.96 46.47 41.38
CA ILE A 873 0.75 46.84 42.13
C ILE A 873 0.13 48.13 41.57
N PHE A 874 0.95 49.15 41.25
CA PHE A 874 0.46 50.40 40.67
C PHE A 874 -0.11 50.20 39.26
N ALA A 875 0.47 49.28 38.47
CA ALA A 875 -0.01 48.97 37.14
C ALA A 875 -1.34 48.22 37.15
N TYR A 876 -1.53 47.26 38.07
CA TYR A 876 -2.82 46.61 38.27
C TYR A 876 -3.86 47.57 38.83
N ILE A 877 -3.52 48.44 39.77
CA ILE A 877 -4.43 49.50 40.24
C ILE A 877 -4.84 50.41 39.07
N TYR A 878 -3.89 50.81 38.21
CA TYR A 878 -4.21 51.59 37.01
C TYR A 878 -5.09 50.84 36.01
N MET A 879 -4.84 49.55 35.75
CA MET A 879 -5.67 48.72 34.88
C MET A 879 -7.06 48.46 35.47
N VAL A 880 -7.17 48.20 36.77
CA VAL A 880 -8.44 48.04 37.48
C VAL A 880 -9.20 49.36 37.46
N MET A 881 -8.55 50.50 37.72
CA MET A 881 -9.19 51.81 37.56
C MET A 881 -9.65 52.02 36.12
N LYS A 882 -8.80 51.77 35.11
CA LYS A 882 -9.16 51.87 33.69
C LYS A 882 -10.33 50.94 33.32
N LYS A 883 -10.38 49.74 33.89
CA LYS A 883 -11.44 48.74 33.65
C LYS A 883 -12.72 49.09 34.42
N CYS A 884 -12.65 49.64 35.63
CA CYS A 884 -13.79 50.21 36.36
C CYS A 884 -14.36 51.44 35.64
N PHE A 885 -13.49 52.29 35.06
CA PHE A 885 -13.91 53.41 34.20
C PHE A 885 -14.51 52.93 32.86
N LYS A 886 -14.08 51.79 32.31
CA LYS A 886 -14.66 51.17 31.09
C LYS A 886 -15.93 50.34 31.35
N CYS A 887 -16.02 49.67 32.50
CA CYS A 887 -17.16 48.84 32.93
C CYS A 887 -18.41 49.67 33.25
N CYS A 888 -18.28 50.99 33.46
CA CYS A 888 -19.44 51.88 33.49
C CYS A 888 -20.12 52.04 32.11
N CYS A 889 -19.62 51.43 31.03
CA CYS A 889 -20.16 51.60 29.68
C CYS A 889 -20.36 50.32 28.83
N LYS A 890 -20.26 49.09 29.35
CA LYS A 890 -20.74 47.90 28.60
C LYS A 890 -21.31 46.82 29.51
N THR A 891 -22.56 46.47 29.21
CA THR A 891 -23.43 45.42 29.73
C THR A 891 -22.87 44.01 29.60
N GLU A 892 -23.03 43.24 30.68
CA GLU A 892 -23.15 41.77 30.83
C GLU A 892 -22.56 40.85 29.74
N CYS A 893 -21.45 40.18 30.07
CA CYS A 893 -21.02 38.93 29.45
C CYS A 893 -21.99 37.81 29.83
N LYS A 894 -22.71 37.25 28.85
CA LYS A 894 -23.21 35.88 28.93
C LYS A 894 -22.06 34.91 28.70
N GLU A 895 -21.99 33.88 29.52
CA GLU A 895 -21.22 32.66 29.26
C GLU A 895 -21.65 32.06 27.91
N PRO A 896 -20.73 31.53 27.07
CA PRO A 896 -21.11 30.84 25.85
C PRO A 896 -21.56 29.42 26.22
N SER A 897 -22.86 29.23 26.41
CA SER A 897 -23.47 27.91 26.27
C SER A 897 -23.58 27.59 24.78
N ILE A 898 -22.93 26.48 24.42
CA ILE A 898 -22.93 25.80 23.13
C ILE A 898 -24.38 25.54 22.69
N CYS A 899 -24.94 26.43 21.87
CA CYS A 899 -26.13 26.16 21.04
C CYS A 899 -26.44 27.29 20.03
N CYS A 900 -25.47 27.77 19.27
CA CYS A 900 -25.61 28.60 18.05
C CYS A 900 -24.22 28.57 17.40
N SER A 901 -23.96 27.97 16.22
CA SER A 901 -24.10 28.70 14.94
C SER A 901 -23.78 27.81 13.69
N LYS A 902 -24.79 27.17 13.08
CA LYS A 902 -24.64 26.46 11.78
C LYS A 902 -24.13 27.32 10.60
N TYR A 903 -24.04 28.65 10.76
CA TYR A 903 -23.55 29.58 9.74
C TYR A 903 -22.06 29.95 9.94
N GLU A 904 -21.54 29.97 11.17
CA GLU A 904 -20.12 30.28 11.44
C GLU A 904 -19.22 29.04 11.23
N ASP A 905 -19.77 27.82 11.39
CA ASP A 905 -19.08 26.56 11.06
C ASP A 905 -18.66 26.48 9.58
N ASN A 906 -19.42 27.10 8.67
CA ASN A 906 -19.07 27.11 7.25
C ASN A 906 -17.93 28.07 6.93
N GLU A 907 -17.79 29.17 7.67
CA GLU A 907 -16.71 30.14 7.46
C GLU A 907 -15.38 29.62 8.02
N THR A 908 -15.39 29.01 9.22
CA THR A 908 -14.22 28.36 9.81
C THR A 908 -13.72 27.20 8.95
N LEU A 909 -14.61 26.34 8.43
CA LEU A 909 -14.23 25.26 7.51
C LEU A 909 -13.81 25.75 6.12
N ALA A 910 -14.36 26.87 5.65
CA ALA A 910 -13.90 27.50 4.40
C ALA A 910 -12.50 28.11 4.57
N TRP A 911 -12.24 28.74 5.71
CA TRP A 911 -10.92 29.24 6.09
C TRP A 911 -9.90 28.12 6.23
N GLU A 912 -10.23 27.02 6.90
CA GLU A 912 -9.40 25.82 6.98
C GLU A 912 -9.06 25.29 5.57
N ALA A 913 -10.03 25.26 4.66
CA ALA A 913 -9.80 24.81 3.28
C ALA A 913 -8.80 25.71 2.51
N VAL A 914 -8.82 27.03 2.75
CA VAL A 914 -7.83 27.95 2.18
C VAL A 914 -6.44 27.70 2.78
N MET A 915 -6.36 27.50 4.10
CA MET A 915 -5.08 27.21 4.77
C MET A 915 -4.47 25.88 4.31
N LYS A 916 -5.32 24.87 4.08
CA LYS A 916 -4.90 23.62 3.46
C LYS A 916 -4.31 23.82 2.08
N GLU A 917 -4.91 24.65 1.23
CA GLU A 917 -4.37 24.91 -0.11
C GLU A 917 -2.97 25.55 -0.03
N ASN A 918 -2.79 26.52 0.87
CA ASN A 918 -1.48 27.12 1.15
C ASN A 918 -0.45 26.08 1.62
N TYR A 919 -0.87 25.17 2.50
CA TYR A 919 -0.06 24.05 2.98
C TYR A 919 0.34 23.10 1.85
N LEU A 920 -0.59 22.72 0.97
CA LEU A 920 -0.32 21.83 -0.17
C LEU A 920 0.68 22.46 -1.15
N VAL A 921 0.54 23.76 -1.44
CA VAL A 921 1.51 24.50 -2.26
C VAL A 921 2.91 24.46 -1.63
N LYS A 922 3.01 24.64 -0.32
CA LYS A 922 4.27 24.62 0.44
C LYS A 922 4.91 23.23 0.49
N ILE A 923 4.11 22.17 0.51
CA ILE A 923 4.61 20.79 0.36
C ILE A 923 5.16 20.58 -1.04
N ASN A 924 4.38 20.92 -2.07
CA ASN A 924 4.78 20.70 -3.46
C ASN A 924 6.05 21.49 -3.80
N SER A 925 6.22 22.70 -3.26
CA SER A 925 7.48 23.46 -3.41
C SER A 925 8.65 22.81 -2.69
N LYS A 926 8.44 22.29 -1.46
CA LYS A 926 9.50 21.60 -0.70
C LYS A 926 9.90 20.26 -1.32
N ALA A 927 8.95 19.55 -1.93
CA ALA A 927 9.22 18.29 -2.64
C ALA A 927 10.15 18.54 -3.84
N ASN A 928 9.85 19.56 -4.64
CA ASN A 928 10.71 19.99 -5.77
C ASN A 928 12.11 20.44 -5.33
N ASP A 929 12.26 21.00 -4.12
CA ASP A 929 13.57 21.41 -3.55
C ASP A 929 14.36 20.25 -2.92
N SER A 930 13.74 19.07 -2.74
CA SER A 930 14.40 17.92 -2.13
C SER A 930 15.40 17.30 -3.11
N SER A 931 16.64 17.09 -2.66
CA SER A 931 17.76 16.62 -3.47
C SER A 931 17.54 15.25 -4.13
N GLU A 932 16.56 14.45 -3.69
CA GLU A 932 16.27 13.13 -4.25
C GLU A 932 15.56 13.19 -5.61
N GLU A 933 14.69 14.19 -5.84
CA GLU A 933 14.08 14.41 -7.16
C GLU A 933 15.07 15.04 -8.14
N TYR A 934 15.95 15.95 -7.68
CA TYR A 934 17.06 16.45 -8.51
C TYR A 934 17.99 15.32 -8.95
N VAL A 935 18.24 14.31 -8.11
CA VAL A 935 19.03 13.13 -8.49
C VAL A 935 18.28 12.25 -9.50
N CYS A 936 16.96 12.09 -9.38
CA CYS A 936 16.16 11.41 -10.42
C CYS A 936 16.16 12.19 -11.75
N PHE A 937 15.98 13.51 -11.71
CA PHE A 937 16.00 14.40 -12.88
C PHE A 937 17.39 14.45 -13.55
N PHE A 938 18.46 14.48 -12.75
CA PHE A 938 19.83 14.39 -13.28
C PHE A 938 20.17 13.00 -13.80
N SER A 939 19.61 11.92 -13.26
CA SER A 939 19.82 10.57 -13.80
C SER A 939 19.17 10.39 -15.18
N LEU A 940 18.04 11.06 -15.41
CA LEU A 940 17.34 11.09 -16.71
C LEU A 940 18.04 11.98 -17.75
N LEU A 941 18.83 12.96 -17.32
CA LEU A 941 19.64 13.81 -18.22
C LEU A 941 20.99 13.20 -18.59
N TYR A 942 21.39 12.10 -17.93
CA TYR A 942 22.67 11.39 -18.16
C TYR A 942 22.49 9.92 -18.60
N SER A 943 21.26 9.45 -18.82
CA SER A 943 20.95 8.23 -19.57
C SER A 943 20.47 8.58 -20.97
#